data_AF-A0A544YCC5-F1
#
_entry.id   AF-A0A544YCC5-F1
#
_cell.length_a   1.000
_cell.length_b   1.000
_cell.length_c   1.000
_cell.angle_alpha   90.00
_cell.angle_beta   90.00
_cell.angle_gamma   90.00
#
_symmetry.space_group_name_H-M   'P 1'
#
loop_
_entity.id
_entity.type
_entity.pdbx_description
1 polymer ?
#
loop_
_entity_poly.entity_id
_entity_poly.type
_entity_poly.pdbx_seq_one_letter_code
_entity_poly.pdbx_strand_id
1 'polypeptide(L)'
;MPAWAAALTGLVAGAVALGVAQIVAGLIDPGAAPVVAVGGAMIDSTPAGLKEWAISTFGSNDKPVLLGGIVVVLALVAAGLGLLARRRTAYGTLGLAVFGLVGAAAALSRPDAGVAHVLPSLIGAAAGAWTLPRLKRRALSSGEEDYVAASRAADRAAPARVLTAPAPAERTEASGTAASGTAASGTEAAGTEAAGTAVEGAAAAGTAVEGAWVASVGEESHAAETGLAPSPGRSTAPSQGRSAGPAPAMPAVMRPGTGSGAGSGTGSGAESDAVPYVFDRRRLLTGAAAGVAVAGVAGFGGWLLKGSKDAELARRGVSRMLPRAARPAAPIPAGADLRIPGLSPFVTPNADFYRVDTALVVPSVDPARWTLKIHGLVDRPVELTFADLLKRPFMEADVTLTCVSNDVGGPYIGNARWLGTRLADVLREAGIRRDADMLLSVSQDGWTCGTPVDVVMDGRDALLAVAMNGEVLPEAHGFPVRQVVPGLYGYVSATKWVTEIRVTRFDQEEAYWTPRGWAPKGPIKTQSRIDLPRDGDDVTAGRTTVAGVAWAQHRGIDAVEVRVDGGAWQQAKLAQVPGPDTWRQWSLDLDLTRGRHTISVRATDATGYTQTSEEAPPAPDGATGLHTIAVTAR
;
A
#
# COMPACT_ATOMS: atom_id res chain seq x y z
N MET A 1 29.70 23.17 -4.93
CA MET A 1 28.27 22.81 -5.16
C MET A 1 27.46 23.02 -3.89
N PRO A 2 26.39 23.83 -3.92
CA PRO A 2 25.50 24.08 -2.78
C PRO A 2 24.61 22.87 -2.45
N ALA A 3 24.06 22.82 -1.23
CA ALA A 3 23.29 21.69 -0.73
C ALA A 3 22.03 21.39 -1.58
N TRP A 4 21.25 22.42 -1.93
CA TRP A 4 20.04 22.28 -2.74
C TRP A 4 20.32 21.69 -4.13
N ALA A 5 21.43 22.08 -4.79
CA ALA A 5 21.82 21.54 -6.09
C ALA A 5 22.31 20.09 -5.99
N ALA A 6 22.97 19.72 -4.89
CA ALA A 6 23.37 18.35 -4.62
C ALA A 6 22.14 17.44 -4.36
N ALA A 7 21.17 17.90 -3.57
CA ALA A 7 19.90 17.22 -3.35
C ALA A 7 19.11 17.04 -4.67
N LEU A 8 18.99 18.10 -5.48
CA LEU A 8 18.36 18.04 -6.80
C LEU A 8 19.08 17.06 -7.74
N THR A 9 20.42 17.03 -7.75
CA THR A 9 21.20 16.05 -8.52
C THR A 9 20.89 14.62 -8.09
N GLY A 10 20.69 14.39 -6.79
CA GLY A 10 20.25 13.11 -6.23
C GLY A 10 18.84 12.72 -6.67
N LEU A 11 17.88 13.65 -6.58
CA LEU A 11 16.50 13.46 -7.06
C LEU A 11 16.44 13.10 -8.56
N VAL A 12 17.23 13.77 -9.41
CA VAL A 12 17.31 13.46 -10.84
C VAL A 12 17.87 12.04 -11.07
N ALA A 13 18.95 11.67 -10.38
CA ALA A 13 19.52 10.33 -10.52
C ALA A 13 18.58 9.23 -10.00
N GLY A 14 17.83 9.49 -8.92
CA GLY A 14 16.80 8.59 -8.41
C GLY A 14 15.62 8.44 -9.37
N ALA A 15 15.13 9.53 -9.95
CA ALA A 15 14.06 9.51 -10.95
C ALA A 15 14.47 8.73 -12.22
N VAL A 16 15.71 8.88 -12.68
CA VAL A 16 16.25 8.08 -13.79
C VAL A 16 16.36 6.60 -13.41
N ALA A 17 16.82 6.28 -12.19
CA ALA A 17 16.91 4.90 -11.73
C ALA A 17 15.53 4.21 -11.69
N LEU A 18 14.52 4.89 -11.13
CA LEU A 18 13.15 4.38 -11.06
C LEU A 18 12.50 4.28 -12.45
N GLY A 19 12.67 5.29 -13.31
CA GLY A 19 12.12 5.27 -14.66
C GLY A 19 12.69 4.14 -15.53
N VAL A 20 14.01 3.91 -15.46
CA VAL A 20 14.65 2.78 -16.16
C VAL A 20 14.19 1.46 -15.58
N ALA A 21 14.13 1.32 -14.25
CA ALA A 21 13.62 0.11 -13.61
C ALA A 21 12.17 -0.20 -14.02
N GLN A 22 11.30 0.81 -14.10
CA GLN A 22 9.90 0.64 -14.48
C GLN A 22 9.74 0.16 -15.93
N ILE A 23 10.58 0.66 -16.86
CA ILE A 23 10.59 0.20 -18.26
C ILE A 23 11.02 -1.27 -18.34
N VAL A 24 12.06 -1.66 -17.59
CA VAL A 24 12.51 -3.06 -17.54
C VAL A 24 11.45 -3.97 -16.90
N ALA A 25 10.82 -3.53 -15.80
CA ALA A 25 9.73 -4.26 -15.16
C ALA A 25 8.54 -4.47 -16.12
N GLY A 26 8.11 -3.43 -16.84
CA GLY A 26 7.02 -3.52 -17.82
C GLY A 26 7.27 -4.48 -19.00
N LEU A 27 8.52 -4.92 -19.22
CA LEU A 27 8.90 -5.93 -20.23
C LEU A 27 9.03 -7.35 -19.65
N ILE A 28 9.12 -7.49 -18.33
CA ILE A 28 9.32 -8.77 -17.61
C ILE A 28 8.05 -9.10 -16.82
N ASP A 29 7.83 -8.35 -15.74
CA ASP A 29 6.66 -8.42 -14.88
C ASP A 29 6.44 -7.04 -14.19
N PRO A 30 5.26 -6.41 -14.35
CA PRO A 30 4.79 -5.29 -13.51
C PRO A 30 5.13 -5.35 -12.01
N GLY A 31 4.97 -6.52 -11.39
CA GLY A 31 5.23 -6.79 -9.97
C GLY A 31 6.71 -6.82 -9.60
N ALA A 32 7.61 -6.95 -10.59
CA ALA A 32 9.06 -6.84 -10.40
C ALA A 32 9.56 -5.39 -10.30
N ALA A 33 8.67 -4.39 -10.46
CA ALA A 33 9.02 -2.99 -10.27
C ALA A 33 9.54 -2.76 -8.83
N PRO A 34 10.70 -2.09 -8.61
CA PRO A 34 11.32 -2.03 -7.28
C PRO A 34 10.42 -1.42 -6.20
N VAL A 35 9.58 -0.45 -6.58
CA VAL A 35 8.60 0.20 -5.69
C VAL A 35 7.53 -0.80 -5.23
N VAL A 36 7.06 -1.68 -6.12
CA VAL A 36 6.04 -2.69 -5.83
C VAL A 36 6.65 -3.84 -5.02
N ALA A 37 7.83 -4.32 -5.39
CA ALA A 37 8.52 -5.39 -4.68
C ALA A 37 8.89 -4.98 -3.24
N VAL A 38 9.50 -3.81 -3.04
CA VAL A 38 9.86 -3.30 -1.70
C VAL A 38 8.60 -2.97 -0.89
N GLY A 39 7.57 -2.38 -1.52
CA GLY A 39 6.30 -2.13 -0.86
C GLY A 39 5.62 -3.42 -0.38
N GLY A 40 5.61 -4.46 -1.21
CA GLY A 40 5.03 -5.76 -0.87
C GLY A 40 5.76 -6.44 0.29
N ALA A 41 7.09 -6.52 0.22
CA ALA A 41 7.91 -7.03 1.31
C ALA A 41 7.69 -6.24 2.62
N MET A 42 7.52 -4.92 2.55
CA MET A 42 7.20 -4.07 3.70
C MET A 42 5.82 -4.36 4.28
N ILE A 43 4.76 -4.49 3.46
CA ILE A 43 3.42 -4.91 3.91
C ILE A 43 3.49 -6.27 4.60
N ASP A 44 4.18 -7.24 4.01
CA ASP A 44 4.32 -8.58 4.57
C ASP A 44 5.02 -8.59 5.92
N SER A 45 5.94 -7.64 6.13
CA SER A 45 6.68 -7.47 7.39
C SER A 45 5.97 -6.56 8.41
N THR A 46 4.89 -5.88 8.02
CA THR A 46 4.20 -4.91 8.88
C THR A 46 3.33 -5.62 9.92
N PRO A 47 3.48 -5.30 11.23
CA PRO A 47 2.65 -5.83 12.31
C PRO A 47 1.15 -5.55 12.12
N ALA A 48 0.30 -6.48 12.57
CA ALA A 48 -1.16 -6.42 12.46
C ALA A 48 -1.74 -5.06 12.90
N GLY A 49 -1.46 -4.63 14.14
CA GLY A 49 -1.99 -3.38 14.71
C GLY A 49 -1.70 -2.11 13.89
N LEU A 50 -0.61 -2.07 13.11
CA LEU A 50 -0.32 -0.93 12.23
C LEU A 50 -1.13 -0.99 10.92
N LYS A 51 -1.45 -2.20 10.43
CA LYS A 51 -2.41 -2.41 9.32
C LYS A 51 -3.81 -2.05 9.77
N GLU A 52 -4.27 -2.54 10.91
CA GLU A 52 -5.59 -2.20 11.47
C GLU A 52 -5.74 -0.68 11.66
N TRP A 53 -4.74 0.01 12.23
CA TRP A 53 -4.75 1.47 12.36
C TRP A 53 -4.77 2.20 11.00
N ALA A 54 -3.99 1.75 10.02
CA ALA A 54 -3.97 2.38 8.70
C ALA A 54 -5.31 2.19 7.98
N ILE A 55 -5.91 1.01 8.08
CA ILE A 55 -7.21 0.68 7.50
C ILE A 55 -8.33 1.47 8.17
N SER A 56 -8.34 1.58 9.51
CA SER A 56 -9.36 2.35 10.23
C SER A 56 -9.25 3.86 9.99
N THR A 57 -8.04 4.37 9.77
CA THR A 57 -7.78 5.80 9.54
C THR A 57 -8.00 6.23 8.08
N PHE A 58 -7.58 5.41 7.10
CA PHE A 58 -7.58 5.78 5.67
C PHE A 58 -8.65 5.04 4.83
N GLY A 59 -9.32 4.04 5.40
CA GLY A 59 -10.37 3.26 4.73
C GLY A 59 -9.87 2.61 3.43
N SER A 60 -10.66 2.74 2.37
CA SER A 60 -10.33 2.21 1.02
C SER A 60 -9.15 2.89 0.33
N ASN A 61 -8.58 3.95 0.93
CA ASN A 61 -7.43 4.70 0.41
C ASN A 61 -6.09 4.32 1.05
N ASP A 62 -6.06 3.28 1.90
CA ASP A 62 -4.86 2.70 2.50
C ASP A 62 -3.70 2.49 1.49
N LYS A 63 -3.99 1.85 0.35
CA LYS A 63 -2.99 1.54 -0.69
C LYS A 63 -2.49 2.80 -1.42
N PRO A 64 -3.36 3.72 -1.91
CA PRO A 64 -2.93 5.03 -2.39
C PRO A 64 -2.04 5.82 -1.41
N VAL A 65 -2.39 5.83 -0.11
CA VAL A 65 -1.62 6.54 0.92
C VAL A 65 -0.25 5.89 1.11
N LEU A 66 -0.18 4.55 1.18
CA LEU A 66 1.08 3.81 1.26
C LEU A 66 1.99 4.07 0.05
N LEU A 67 1.45 4.02 -1.18
CA LEU A 67 2.19 4.32 -2.41
C LEU A 67 2.72 5.77 -2.41
N GLY A 68 1.91 6.73 -1.98
CA GLY A 68 2.33 8.12 -1.80
C GLY A 68 3.47 8.27 -0.78
N GLY A 69 3.35 7.60 0.37
CA GLY A 69 4.38 7.56 1.41
C GLY A 69 5.71 6.99 0.91
N ILE A 70 5.67 5.88 0.16
CA ILE A 70 6.86 5.28 -0.46
C ILE A 70 7.53 6.28 -1.41
N VAL A 71 6.79 6.96 -2.28
CA VAL A 71 7.35 7.97 -3.21
C VAL A 71 8.04 9.11 -2.45
N VAL A 72 7.46 9.60 -1.35
CA VAL A 72 8.08 10.64 -0.51
C VAL A 72 9.38 10.13 0.12
N VAL A 73 9.38 8.92 0.71
CA VAL A 73 10.59 8.32 1.30
C VAL A 73 11.68 8.13 0.25
N LEU A 74 11.35 7.64 -0.95
CA LEU A 74 12.30 7.48 -2.04
C LEU A 74 12.89 8.81 -2.52
N ALA A 75 12.08 9.87 -2.58
CA ALA A 75 12.56 11.22 -2.89
C ALA A 75 13.53 11.75 -1.82
N LEU A 76 13.22 11.55 -0.53
CA LEU A 76 14.10 11.94 0.58
C LEU A 76 15.42 11.15 0.56
N VAL A 77 15.38 9.84 0.32
CA VAL A 77 16.59 9.00 0.16
C VAL A 77 17.41 9.49 -1.04
N ALA A 78 16.79 9.71 -2.20
CA ALA A 78 17.49 10.19 -3.40
C ALA A 78 18.14 11.57 -3.17
N ALA A 79 17.44 12.51 -2.53
CA ALA A 79 18.00 13.80 -2.12
C ALA A 79 19.18 13.63 -1.14
N GLY A 80 19.05 12.74 -0.16
CA GLY A 80 20.11 12.37 0.78
C GLY A 80 21.35 11.81 0.09
N LEU A 81 21.19 10.88 -0.85
CA LEU A 81 22.30 10.33 -1.65
C LEU A 81 23.00 11.40 -2.49
N GLY A 82 22.24 12.38 -3.01
CA GLY A 82 22.79 13.59 -3.64
C GLY A 82 23.64 14.43 -2.67
N LEU A 83 23.15 14.66 -1.45
CA LEU A 83 23.89 15.36 -0.39
C LEU A 83 25.14 14.60 0.07
N LEU A 84 25.12 13.26 0.14
CA LEU A 84 26.30 12.44 0.42
C LEU A 84 27.30 12.49 -0.74
N ALA A 85 26.83 12.46 -1.99
CA ALA A 85 27.64 12.63 -3.19
C ALA A 85 28.38 13.98 -3.23
N ARG A 86 27.88 15.01 -2.52
CA ARG A 86 28.59 16.28 -2.30
C ARG A 86 29.94 16.07 -1.60
N ARG A 87 30.00 15.21 -0.58
CA ARG A 87 31.23 14.90 0.18
C ARG A 87 32.19 14.03 -0.63
N ARG A 88 31.72 12.87 -1.11
CA ARG A 88 32.45 12.02 -2.08
C ARG A 88 31.44 11.37 -3.01
N THR A 89 31.69 11.43 -4.31
CA THR A 89 30.77 10.86 -5.34
C THR A 89 30.53 9.37 -5.10
N ALA A 90 31.55 8.66 -4.63
CA ALA A 90 31.50 7.24 -4.28
C ALA A 90 30.37 6.89 -3.29
N TYR A 91 30.02 7.77 -2.33
CA TYR A 91 28.95 7.49 -1.37
C TYR A 91 27.56 7.51 -2.00
N GLY A 92 27.32 8.41 -2.96
CA GLY A 92 26.05 8.45 -3.69
C GLY A 92 25.88 7.27 -4.65
N THR A 93 26.96 6.88 -5.34
CA THR A 93 26.93 5.69 -6.22
C THR A 93 26.84 4.39 -5.44
N LEU A 94 27.53 4.27 -4.30
CA LEU A 94 27.42 3.12 -3.40
C LEU A 94 26.01 3.01 -2.82
N GLY A 95 25.41 4.12 -2.37
CA GLY A 95 24.04 4.13 -1.86
C GLY A 95 23.00 3.74 -2.91
N LEU A 96 23.16 4.17 -4.18
CA LEU A 96 22.30 3.71 -5.28
C LEU A 96 22.49 2.21 -5.57
N ALA A 97 23.72 1.69 -5.51
CA ALA A 97 23.99 0.26 -5.68
C ALA A 97 23.37 -0.56 -4.52
N VAL A 98 23.53 -0.13 -3.28
CA VAL A 98 22.90 -0.75 -2.10
C VAL A 98 21.38 -0.71 -2.22
N PHE A 99 20.79 0.41 -2.64
CA PHE A 99 19.35 0.50 -2.87
C PHE A 99 18.87 -0.48 -3.96
N GLY A 100 19.63 -0.62 -5.05
CA GLY A 100 19.38 -1.64 -6.07
C GLY A 100 19.45 -3.07 -5.55
N LEU A 101 20.40 -3.37 -4.65
CA LEU A 101 20.53 -4.67 -3.99
C LEU A 101 19.36 -4.95 -3.02
N VAL A 102 18.86 -3.94 -2.31
CA VAL A 102 17.66 -4.06 -1.46
C VAL A 102 16.42 -4.33 -2.32
N GLY A 103 16.23 -3.59 -3.42
CA GLY A 103 15.14 -3.84 -4.36
C GLY A 103 15.23 -5.21 -5.05
N ALA A 104 16.44 -5.71 -5.30
CA ALA A 104 16.70 -7.05 -5.80
C ALA A 104 16.34 -8.13 -4.76
N ALA A 105 16.74 -7.95 -3.50
CA ALA A 105 16.41 -8.87 -2.41
C ALA A 105 14.89 -8.93 -2.14
N ALA A 106 14.21 -7.77 -2.14
CA ALA A 106 12.76 -7.70 -1.98
C ALA A 106 11.99 -8.35 -3.15
N ALA A 107 12.53 -8.30 -4.37
CA ALA A 107 11.98 -9.03 -5.50
C ALA A 107 12.15 -10.55 -5.34
N LEU A 108 13.29 -11.01 -4.78
CA LEU A 108 13.58 -12.42 -4.52
C LEU A 108 12.82 -13.02 -3.32
N SER A 109 12.34 -12.19 -2.38
CA SER A 109 11.49 -12.66 -1.27
C SER A 109 10.05 -12.97 -1.68
N ARG A 110 9.65 -12.74 -2.93
CA ARG A 110 8.30 -13.08 -3.41
C ARG A 110 8.17 -14.58 -3.73
N PRO A 111 6.99 -15.21 -3.51
CA PRO A 111 6.79 -16.64 -3.80
C PRO A 111 6.96 -17.03 -5.27
N ASP A 112 6.80 -16.08 -6.19
CA ASP A 112 6.85 -16.24 -7.65
C ASP A 112 8.22 -15.85 -8.27
N ALA A 113 9.23 -15.57 -7.44
CA ALA A 113 10.46 -14.91 -7.88
C ALA A 113 11.41 -15.79 -8.71
N GLY A 114 11.31 -15.70 -10.04
CA GLY A 114 12.38 -16.10 -10.96
C GLY A 114 13.55 -15.09 -11.01
N VAL A 115 14.75 -15.53 -11.43
CA VAL A 115 15.98 -14.69 -11.49
C VAL A 115 15.80 -13.38 -12.28
N ALA A 116 14.90 -13.34 -13.27
CA ALA A 116 14.60 -12.14 -14.05
C ALA A 116 14.02 -10.97 -13.21
N HIS A 117 13.36 -11.24 -12.08
CA HIS A 117 12.77 -10.21 -11.20
C HIS A 117 13.81 -9.31 -10.53
N VAL A 118 15.08 -9.72 -10.56
CA VAL A 118 16.22 -8.95 -10.05
C VAL A 118 16.64 -7.83 -11.02
N LEU A 119 16.38 -8.01 -12.32
CA LEU A 119 16.88 -7.15 -13.39
C LEU A 119 16.37 -5.69 -13.32
N PRO A 120 15.08 -5.40 -13.05
CA PRO A 120 14.59 -4.02 -12.91
C PRO A 120 15.37 -3.21 -11.87
N SER A 121 15.55 -3.78 -10.67
CA SER A 121 16.27 -3.15 -9.55
C SER A 121 17.74 -2.88 -9.85
N LEU A 122 18.45 -3.86 -10.45
CA LEU A 122 19.87 -3.71 -10.77
C LEU A 122 20.12 -2.75 -11.95
N ILE A 123 19.33 -2.85 -13.03
CA ILE A 123 19.50 -2.00 -14.22
C ILE A 123 19.13 -0.54 -13.88
N GLY A 124 18.06 -0.34 -13.10
CA GLY A 124 17.71 0.98 -12.57
C GLY A 124 18.83 1.58 -11.70
N ALA A 125 19.34 0.82 -10.74
CA ALA A 125 20.45 1.26 -9.88
C ALA A 125 21.72 1.59 -10.69
N ALA A 126 22.06 0.78 -11.70
CA ALA A 126 23.17 1.04 -12.61
C ALA A 126 22.96 2.35 -13.41
N ALA A 127 21.76 2.59 -13.93
CA ALA A 127 21.42 3.83 -14.63
C ALA A 127 21.52 5.07 -13.72
N GLY A 128 21.03 4.98 -12.48
CA GLY A 128 21.19 6.02 -11.46
C GLY A 128 22.66 6.30 -11.13
N ALA A 129 23.43 5.24 -10.85
CA ALA A 129 24.86 5.32 -10.51
C ALA A 129 25.73 5.83 -11.68
N TRP A 130 25.30 5.60 -12.93
CA TRP A 130 25.92 6.16 -14.14
C TRP A 130 25.58 7.66 -14.33
N THR A 131 24.37 8.07 -13.92
CA THR A 131 23.83 9.42 -14.09
C THR A 131 24.37 10.40 -13.04
N LEU A 132 24.39 10.00 -11.76
CA LEU A 132 24.77 10.87 -10.63
C LEU A 132 26.16 11.53 -10.80
N PRO A 133 27.24 10.81 -11.22
CA PRO A 133 28.55 11.43 -11.43
C PRO A 133 28.57 12.39 -12.63
N ARG A 134 27.78 12.13 -13.68
CA ARG A 134 27.71 12.97 -14.88
C ARG A 134 26.99 14.29 -14.62
N LEU A 135 25.85 14.24 -13.92
CA LEU A 135 25.16 15.44 -13.46
C LEU A 135 26.05 16.25 -12.52
N LYS A 136 26.73 15.60 -11.56
CA LYS A 136 27.68 16.28 -10.68
C LYS A 136 28.82 16.97 -11.45
N ARG A 137 29.41 16.31 -12.46
CA ARG A 137 30.47 16.92 -13.30
C ARG A 137 29.93 18.12 -14.08
N ARG A 138 28.78 18.00 -14.75
CA ARG A 138 28.16 19.12 -15.51
C ARG A 138 27.79 20.30 -14.62
N ALA A 139 27.26 20.06 -13.43
CA ALA A 139 26.92 21.11 -12.47
C ALA A 139 28.15 21.73 -11.77
N LEU A 140 29.35 21.17 -11.95
CA LEU A 140 30.60 21.83 -11.56
C LEU A 140 31.17 22.64 -12.73
N SER A 141 31.20 22.07 -13.94
CA SER A 141 31.73 22.76 -15.12
C SER A 141 30.91 24.00 -15.51
N SER A 142 29.57 23.95 -15.41
CA SER A 142 28.72 25.09 -15.76
C SER A 142 29.01 26.33 -14.88
N GLY A 143 29.25 26.13 -13.59
CA GLY A 143 29.58 27.23 -12.69
C GLY A 143 31.05 27.69 -12.81
N GLU A 144 31.93 26.87 -13.37
CA GLU A 144 33.30 27.27 -13.74
C GLU A 144 33.28 28.16 -14.99
N GLU A 145 32.44 27.83 -15.98
CA GLU A 145 32.14 28.68 -17.13
C GLU A 145 31.49 30.01 -16.70
N ASP A 146 30.49 29.99 -15.81
CA ASP A 146 29.85 31.19 -15.26
C ASP A 146 30.86 32.06 -14.46
N TYR A 147 31.74 31.43 -13.66
CA TYR A 147 32.81 32.13 -12.93
C TYR A 147 33.81 32.80 -13.89
N VAL A 148 34.28 32.09 -14.93
CA VAL A 148 35.18 32.65 -15.94
C VAL A 148 34.51 33.78 -16.73
N ALA A 149 33.20 33.68 -17.02
CA ALA A 149 32.44 34.74 -17.64
C ALA A 149 32.33 35.98 -16.73
N ALA A 150 32.06 35.79 -15.44
CA ALA A 150 32.01 36.88 -14.45
C ALA A 150 33.39 37.53 -14.25
N SER A 151 34.47 36.76 -14.17
CA SER A 151 35.85 37.26 -14.07
C SER A 151 36.22 38.11 -15.29
N ARG A 152 35.90 37.65 -16.51
CA ARG A 152 36.13 38.44 -17.75
C ARG A 152 35.27 39.71 -17.83
N ALA A 153 34.10 39.73 -17.20
CA ALA A 153 33.28 40.93 -17.09
C ALA A 153 33.89 41.94 -16.10
N ALA A 154 34.44 41.45 -14.98
CA ALA A 154 35.16 42.27 -14.00
C ALA A 154 36.47 42.85 -14.58
N ASP A 155 37.28 42.05 -15.29
CA ASP A 155 38.50 42.51 -15.95
C ASP A 155 38.23 43.62 -16.99
N ARG A 156 37.11 43.53 -17.72
CA ARG A 156 36.67 44.59 -18.65
C ARG A 156 36.19 45.87 -17.96
N ALA A 157 35.83 45.80 -16.68
CA ALA A 157 35.39 46.95 -15.88
C ALA A 157 36.55 47.64 -15.14
N ALA A 158 37.75 47.05 -15.14
CA ALA A 158 38.93 47.64 -14.53
C ALA A 158 39.55 48.74 -15.44
N PRO A 159 39.68 50.00 -14.98
CA PRO A 159 40.20 51.07 -15.82
C PRO A 159 41.72 50.97 -16.01
N ALA A 160 42.17 51.04 -17.26
CA ALA A 160 43.59 50.98 -17.62
C ALA A 160 44.36 52.23 -17.14
N ARG A 161 45.38 52.02 -16.29
CA ARG A 161 46.37 53.07 -15.98
C ARG A 161 47.38 53.19 -17.12
N VAL A 162 47.34 54.30 -17.86
CA VAL A 162 48.37 54.71 -18.82
C VAL A 162 48.89 56.09 -18.43
N LEU A 163 50.22 56.26 -18.46
CA LEU A 163 50.90 57.52 -18.19
C LEU A 163 50.82 58.46 -19.41
N THR A 164 50.37 59.71 -19.24
CA THR A 164 50.53 60.78 -20.24
C THR A 164 50.79 62.15 -19.60
N ALA A 165 51.56 62.96 -20.33
CA ALA A 165 51.90 64.36 -20.06
C ALA A 165 51.22 65.29 -21.12
N PRO A 166 51.22 66.63 -20.98
CA PRO A 166 49.97 67.40 -21.13
C PRO A 166 49.76 68.28 -22.38
N ALA A 167 48.47 68.63 -22.61
CA ALA A 167 47.90 69.86 -23.21
C ALA A 167 48.21 70.16 -24.71
N PRO A 168 47.62 71.20 -25.34
CA PRO A 168 46.41 72.04 -25.05
C PRO A 168 45.36 71.92 -26.21
N ALA A 169 44.26 72.68 -26.40
CA ALA A 169 43.26 73.48 -25.66
C ALA A 169 42.25 74.04 -26.72
N GLU A 170 41.15 74.66 -26.25
CA GLU A 170 40.21 75.56 -26.97
C GLU A 170 39.13 74.98 -27.93
N ARG A 171 38.00 75.66 -28.20
CA ARG A 171 37.08 76.54 -27.39
C ARG A 171 35.87 76.94 -28.27
N THR A 172 34.63 76.79 -27.76
CA THR A 172 33.42 77.62 -28.06
C THR A 172 32.28 77.05 -27.19
N GLU A 173 31.67 77.73 -26.21
CA GLU A 173 30.86 78.98 -26.24
C GLU A 173 29.54 78.85 -27.02
N ALA A 174 28.36 79.21 -26.49
CA ALA A 174 28.02 79.68 -25.13
C ALA A 174 26.51 79.57 -24.81
N SER A 175 26.19 79.61 -23.49
CA SER A 175 25.09 80.34 -22.81
C SER A 175 23.59 80.18 -23.23
N GLY A 176 22.62 80.18 -22.31
CA GLY A 176 22.75 80.25 -20.83
C GLY A 176 21.43 80.14 -20.04
N THR A 177 21.62 79.96 -18.72
CA THR A 177 20.90 80.52 -17.55
C THR A 177 19.66 81.42 -17.76
N ALA A 178 18.67 81.50 -16.85
CA ALA A 178 18.35 80.78 -15.60
C ALA A 178 16.99 81.28 -15.03
N ALA A 179 16.59 80.75 -13.87
CA ALA A 179 15.84 81.40 -12.77
C ALA A 179 14.48 80.79 -12.34
N SER A 180 14.36 80.72 -11.01
CA SER A 180 13.30 80.25 -10.09
C SER A 180 11.93 80.96 -10.14
N GLY A 181 10.86 80.28 -9.69
CA GLY A 181 9.53 80.92 -9.50
C GLY A 181 8.43 80.08 -8.79
N THR A 182 8.51 80.02 -7.46
CA THR A 182 7.51 79.81 -6.38
C THR A 182 5.95 79.75 -6.64
N ALA A 183 5.32 78.70 -6.07
CA ALA A 183 3.99 78.65 -5.36
C ALA A 183 2.59 78.64 -6.06
N ALA A 184 1.58 78.32 -5.21
CA ALA A 184 0.11 78.24 -5.38
C ALA A 184 -0.43 77.02 -6.17
N SER A 185 -1.15 76.03 -5.61
CA SER A 185 -2.38 75.97 -4.77
C SER A 185 -3.70 76.06 -5.57
N GLY A 186 -4.50 74.99 -5.55
CA GLY A 186 -5.85 74.91 -6.11
C GLY A 186 -6.52 73.57 -5.79
N THR A 187 -7.78 73.60 -5.32
CA THR A 187 -8.52 72.46 -4.74
C THR A 187 -9.91 72.37 -5.37
N GLU A 188 -10.42 71.16 -5.66
CA GLU A 188 -11.83 70.71 -5.65
C GLU A 188 -11.83 69.20 -6.04
N ALA A 189 -12.43 68.23 -5.30
CA ALA A 189 -13.85 67.98 -4.98
C ALA A 189 -14.66 67.43 -6.19
N ALA A 190 -15.58 66.45 -6.11
CA ALA A 190 -16.01 65.46 -5.11
C ALA A 190 -16.96 64.39 -5.77
N GLY A 191 -17.41 63.35 -5.04
CA GLY A 191 -18.41 62.34 -5.49
C GLY A 191 -17.79 60.99 -5.91
N THR A 192 -17.89 59.82 -5.22
CA THR A 192 -19.00 59.14 -4.46
C THR A 192 -20.12 58.69 -5.42
N GLU A 193 -20.60 57.43 -5.50
CA GLU A 193 -20.88 56.33 -4.55
C GLU A 193 -20.43 54.93 -5.09
N ALA A 194 -20.06 53.89 -4.32
CA ALA A 194 -20.77 53.08 -3.29
C ALA A 194 -21.94 52.23 -3.88
N ALA A 195 -22.29 51.01 -3.46
CA ALA A 195 -21.79 49.96 -2.54
C ALA A 195 -22.31 48.58 -3.07
N GLY A 196 -22.18 47.38 -2.49
CA GLY A 196 -21.59 46.86 -1.24
C GLY A 196 -21.63 45.31 -1.29
N THR A 197 -20.68 44.60 -0.66
CA THR A 197 -20.75 44.02 0.71
C THR A 197 -21.50 42.69 0.86
N ALA A 198 -20.77 41.62 1.20
CA ALA A 198 -21.07 40.63 2.27
C ALA A 198 -20.12 39.40 2.19
N VAL A 199 -19.77 38.64 3.24
CA VAL A 199 -19.41 38.92 4.65
C VAL A 199 -19.02 37.55 5.31
N GLU A 200 -18.06 37.55 6.25
CA GLU A 200 -17.75 36.47 7.24
C GLU A 200 -17.40 35.03 6.75
N GLY A 201 -16.69 34.20 7.52
CA GLY A 201 -16.10 34.39 8.86
C GLY A 201 -15.31 33.17 9.39
N ALA A 202 -14.71 33.35 10.58
CA ALA A 202 -14.03 32.41 11.50
C ALA A 202 -14.00 30.89 11.16
N ALA A 203 -12.86 30.18 11.16
CA ALA A 203 -11.89 29.94 12.24
C ALA A 203 -12.37 28.99 13.36
N ALA A 204 -11.67 27.86 13.52
CA ALA A 204 -11.60 27.07 14.76
C ALA A 204 -10.27 26.30 14.80
N ALA A 205 -9.46 26.53 15.84
CA ALA A 205 -8.27 25.74 16.14
C ALA A 205 -8.61 24.70 17.23
N GLY A 206 -8.14 23.47 17.07
CA GLY A 206 -8.24 22.41 18.09
C GLY A 206 -6.87 22.12 18.68
N THR A 207 -6.70 22.33 19.98
CA THR A 207 -5.45 22.17 20.72
C THR A 207 -5.12 20.70 20.99
N ALA A 208 -3.84 20.34 20.87
CA ALA A 208 -3.33 19.04 21.32
C ALA A 208 -3.37 18.91 22.86
N VAL A 209 -3.57 17.69 23.34
CA VAL A 209 -3.38 17.29 24.74
C VAL A 209 -2.46 16.08 24.76
N GLU A 210 -1.25 16.24 25.30
CA GLU A 210 -0.35 15.13 25.65
C GLU A 210 -0.61 14.66 27.09
N GLY A 211 -0.40 13.36 27.33
CA GLY A 211 -0.61 12.70 28.63
C GLY A 211 -0.75 11.18 28.45
N ALA A 212 0.34 10.50 28.09
CA ALA A 212 1.26 9.85 29.04
C ALA A 212 0.79 8.45 29.50
N TRP A 213 1.22 7.41 28.77
CA TRP A 213 1.23 6.03 29.26
C TRP A 213 2.62 5.68 29.78
N VAL A 214 2.71 5.38 31.08
CA VAL A 214 3.93 4.86 31.71
C VAL A 214 3.93 3.34 31.58
N ALA A 215 4.94 2.78 30.91
CA ALA A 215 5.21 1.36 30.92
C ALA A 215 6.13 0.99 32.09
N SER A 216 5.62 0.27 33.09
CA SER A 216 6.44 -0.37 34.12
C SER A 216 6.76 -1.81 33.70
N VAL A 217 8.02 -2.07 33.37
CA VAL A 217 8.52 -3.42 33.08
C VAL A 217 9.14 -4.01 34.35
N GLY A 218 8.62 -5.18 34.74
CA GLY A 218 9.29 -6.30 35.41
C GLY A 218 10.28 -6.06 36.56
N GLU A 219 10.00 -6.70 37.69
CA GLU A 219 11.06 -7.27 38.55
C GLU A 219 10.63 -8.65 39.06
N GLU A 220 11.30 -9.70 38.58
CA GLU A 220 11.23 -11.05 39.15
C GLU A 220 12.01 -11.08 40.48
N SER A 221 11.55 -11.85 41.46
CA SER A 221 12.34 -12.14 42.66
C SER A 221 12.16 -13.58 43.15
N HIS A 222 13.27 -14.16 43.61
CA HIS A 222 13.44 -15.59 43.90
C HIS A 222 12.94 -16.05 45.29
N ALA A 223 12.55 -17.33 45.36
CA ALA A 223 12.81 -18.27 46.46
C ALA A 223 13.00 -19.67 45.82
N ALA A 224 14.05 -20.48 46.04
CA ALA A 224 14.58 -21.07 47.30
C ALA A 224 13.55 -22.01 47.98
N GLU A 225 13.80 -23.27 48.37
CA GLU A 225 14.98 -24.16 48.46
C GLU A 225 14.62 -25.60 47.95
N THR A 226 15.37 -26.72 48.02
CA THR A 226 16.69 -27.17 48.59
C THR A 226 17.17 -28.41 47.78
N GLY A 227 18.36 -29.01 48.03
CA GLY A 227 18.65 -30.33 47.41
C GLY A 227 20.04 -31.03 47.41
N LEU A 228 20.90 -30.85 48.44
CA LEU A 228 22.07 -31.72 48.78
C LEU A 228 23.25 -31.94 47.77
N ALA A 229 24.44 -32.21 48.34
CA ALA A 229 25.78 -32.31 47.69
C ALA A 229 26.42 -33.71 47.97
N PRO A 230 27.75 -34.02 47.78
CA PRO A 230 28.90 -33.24 47.26
C PRO A 230 29.92 -33.98 46.32
N SER A 231 30.95 -33.24 45.88
CA SER A 231 32.18 -33.61 45.11
C SER A 231 33.22 -34.45 45.94
N PRO A 232 34.54 -34.67 45.58
CA PRO A 232 35.38 -34.17 44.46
C PRO A 232 36.43 -35.15 43.82
N GLY A 233 37.21 -34.68 42.81
CA GLY A 233 38.36 -35.41 42.23
C GLY A 233 39.42 -34.54 41.51
N ARG A 234 40.68 -34.61 41.98
CA ARG A 234 41.91 -33.87 41.56
C ARG A 234 42.36 -34.17 40.11
N SER A 235 42.80 -33.20 39.29
CA SER A 235 44.14 -32.55 39.16
C SER A 235 45.27 -33.41 38.56
N THR A 236 45.87 -32.95 37.44
CA THR A 236 47.33 -32.97 37.12
C THR A 236 47.67 -32.09 35.91
N ALA A 237 48.82 -31.40 35.98
CA ALA A 237 49.58 -30.77 34.87
C ALA A 237 51.03 -31.38 34.91
N PRO A 238 52.09 -30.94 34.17
CA PRO A 238 52.22 -29.78 33.27
C PRO A 238 53.14 -29.92 31.99
N SER A 239 53.15 -28.82 31.21
CA SER A 239 54.27 -28.15 30.49
C SER A 239 55.11 -28.73 29.31
N GLN A 240 55.32 -27.80 28.35
CA GLN A 240 56.42 -27.57 27.37
C GLN A 240 56.04 -27.74 25.87
N GLY A 241 56.28 -26.78 24.96
CA GLY A 241 56.73 -25.37 25.10
C GLY A 241 57.10 -24.67 23.75
N ARG A 242 57.27 -23.33 23.77
CA ARG A 242 57.74 -22.39 22.69
C ARG A 242 56.71 -22.11 21.56
N SER A 243 56.57 -20.90 20.99
CA SER A 243 57.26 -19.58 21.10
C SER A 243 56.23 -18.41 21.00
N ALA A 244 56.20 -17.39 21.85
CA ALA A 244 56.98 -16.12 21.80
C ALA A 244 56.94 -15.37 20.43
N GLY A 245 56.54 -14.09 20.32
CA GLY A 245 56.05 -13.11 21.30
C GLY A 245 55.52 -11.79 20.65
N PRO A 246 54.96 -10.82 21.42
CA PRO A 246 54.19 -9.68 20.89
C PRO A 246 54.90 -8.30 20.94
N ALA A 247 54.20 -7.24 20.47
CA ALA A 247 54.61 -5.82 20.43
C ALA A 247 54.85 -5.17 21.81
N PRO A 248 55.45 -3.95 21.91
CA PRO A 248 54.62 -2.73 21.96
C PRO A 248 55.26 -1.36 21.55
N ALA A 249 54.39 -0.32 21.56
CA ALA A 249 54.62 1.09 21.98
C ALA A 249 55.50 2.09 21.18
N MET A 250 55.14 3.38 21.33
CA MET A 250 55.77 4.57 20.74
C MET A 250 56.92 5.13 21.62
N PRO A 251 57.69 6.12 21.12
CA PRO A 251 57.55 7.47 21.71
C PRO A 251 57.65 8.63 20.69
N ALA A 252 57.69 9.87 21.19
CA ALA A 252 57.69 11.12 20.42
C ALA A 252 58.80 12.10 20.84
N VAL A 253 58.92 13.20 20.08
CA VAL A 253 59.60 14.49 20.38
C VAL A 253 61.12 14.59 20.17
N MET A 254 61.52 15.54 19.31
CA MET A 254 62.66 16.43 19.56
C MET A 254 62.46 17.80 18.88
N ARG A 255 62.82 18.90 19.56
CA ARG A 255 63.00 20.28 19.02
C ARG A 255 64.49 20.65 19.12
N PRO A 256 65.01 21.58 18.30
CA PRO A 256 65.13 23.00 18.74
C PRO A 256 64.79 23.98 17.58
N GLY A 257 64.89 25.31 17.67
CA GLY A 257 65.39 26.20 18.73
C GLY A 257 64.87 27.64 18.55
N THR A 258 65.44 28.60 19.29
CA THR A 258 64.87 29.94 19.58
C THR A 258 65.65 31.12 18.99
N GLY A 259 64.97 32.23 18.70
CA GLY A 259 65.57 33.55 18.43
C GLY A 259 64.51 34.66 18.44
N SER A 260 64.82 35.81 19.05
CA SER A 260 63.89 36.93 19.31
C SER A 260 64.58 38.27 19.08
N GLY A 261 63.84 39.31 18.66
CA GLY A 261 64.24 40.71 18.86
C GLY A 261 64.13 41.67 17.65
N ALA A 262 63.04 42.43 17.62
CA ALA A 262 62.88 43.86 17.23
C ALA A 262 63.63 44.49 16.02
N GLY A 263 62.87 45.21 15.17
CA GLY A 263 63.38 46.46 14.54
C GLY A 263 62.91 46.80 13.11
N SER A 264 61.89 47.67 13.00
CA SER A 264 61.52 48.55 11.87
C SER A 264 61.15 47.98 10.46
N GLY A 265 60.27 48.70 9.74
CA GLY A 265 60.15 48.58 8.27
C GLY A 265 58.76 48.21 7.71
N THR A 266 57.94 49.23 7.46
CA THR A 266 56.69 49.25 6.65
C THR A 266 56.55 48.21 5.51
N GLY A 267 55.40 47.52 5.44
CA GLY A 267 54.95 46.76 4.26
C GLY A 267 53.48 46.35 4.36
N SER A 268 52.61 46.92 3.52
CA SER A 268 51.15 46.68 3.54
C SER A 268 50.80 45.24 3.19
N GLY A 269 50.06 44.55 4.06
CA GLY A 269 49.38 43.31 3.70
C GLY A 269 48.19 43.58 2.77
N ALA A 270 47.96 42.69 1.82
CA ALA A 270 46.73 42.61 1.04
C ALA A 270 46.08 41.25 1.34
N GLU A 271 44.95 41.27 2.03
CA GLU A 271 44.19 40.08 2.40
C GLU A 271 43.38 39.61 1.18
N SER A 272 43.41 38.30 0.90
CA SER A 272 42.75 37.72 -0.28
C SER A 272 41.30 37.35 0.03
N ASP A 273 40.38 38.31 -0.13
CA ASP A 273 38.94 38.06 0.03
C ASP A 273 38.42 36.99 -0.94
N ALA A 274 37.74 35.98 -0.39
CA ALA A 274 37.17 34.88 -1.16
C ALA A 274 35.76 35.23 -1.67
N VAL A 275 35.63 35.55 -2.96
CA VAL A 275 34.34 35.94 -3.59
C VAL A 275 33.33 34.77 -3.58
N PRO A 276 32.05 34.97 -3.20
CA PRO A 276 31.06 33.90 -3.18
C PRO A 276 30.68 33.39 -4.58
N TYR A 277 30.74 32.07 -4.78
CA TYR A 277 30.37 31.41 -6.04
C TYR A 277 28.85 31.46 -6.27
N VAL A 278 28.40 32.31 -7.21
CA VAL A 278 26.98 32.45 -7.56
C VAL A 278 26.58 31.37 -8.57
N PHE A 279 25.80 30.38 -8.11
CA PHE A 279 25.14 29.40 -8.99
C PHE A 279 23.87 30.00 -9.59
N ASP A 280 23.71 29.99 -10.93
CA ASP A 280 22.44 30.34 -11.57
C ASP A 280 21.35 29.30 -11.23
N ARG A 281 20.50 29.66 -10.26
CA ARG A 281 19.35 28.86 -9.84
C ARG A 281 18.36 28.63 -10.98
N ARG A 282 18.16 29.59 -11.91
CA ARG A 282 17.08 29.50 -12.91
C ARG A 282 17.38 28.43 -13.96
N ARG A 283 18.59 28.42 -14.55
CA ARG A 283 18.97 27.39 -15.55
C ARG A 283 19.02 25.97 -14.98
N LEU A 284 19.50 25.81 -13.73
CA LEU A 284 19.53 24.48 -13.10
C LEU A 284 18.12 23.99 -12.76
N LEU A 285 17.23 24.88 -12.27
CA LEU A 285 15.85 24.53 -11.96
C LEU A 285 15.03 24.24 -13.21
N THR A 286 15.14 25.01 -14.30
CA THR A 286 14.39 24.71 -15.54
C THR A 286 14.86 23.42 -16.21
N GLY A 287 16.16 23.15 -16.24
CA GLY A 287 16.70 21.92 -16.82
C GLY A 287 16.39 20.65 -16.00
N ALA A 288 16.43 20.74 -14.66
CA ALA A 288 16.22 19.58 -13.79
C ALA A 288 14.76 19.36 -13.40
N ALA A 289 13.96 20.41 -13.16
CA ALA A 289 12.55 20.25 -12.80
C ALA A 289 11.72 19.69 -13.97
N ALA A 290 12.00 20.13 -15.21
CA ALA A 290 11.35 19.60 -16.40
C ALA A 290 11.65 18.10 -16.60
N GLY A 291 12.87 17.64 -16.31
CA GLY A 291 13.23 16.23 -16.41
C GLY A 291 12.61 15.36 -15.30
N VAL A 292 12.65 15.81 -14.05
CA VAL A 292 12.24 15.01 -12.87
C VAL A 292 10.72 14.93 -12.73
N ALA A 293 10.01 16.05 -12.89
CA ALA A 293 8.56 16.06 -12.76
C ALA A 293 7.87 15.27 -13.88
N VAL A 294 8.37 15.38 -15.13
CA VAL A 294 7.73 14.73 -16.28
C VAL A 294 8.10 13.25 -16.36
N ALA A 295 9.37 12.86 -16.27
CA ALA A 295 9.74 11.45 -16.48
C ALA A 295 9.31 10.52 -15.32
N GLY A 296 9.46 10.96 -14.06
CA GLY A 296 9.11 10.15 -12.90
C GLY A 296 7.60 10.05 -12.68
N VAL A 297 6.91 11.20 -12.61
CA VAL A 297 5.47 11.24 -12.27
C VAL A 297 4.60 10.88 -13.47
N ALA A 298 4.91 11.34 -14.69
CA ALA A 298 4.13 10.93 -15.87
C ALA A 298 4.51 9.52 -16.37
N GLY A 299 5.71 9.02 -16.06
CA GLY A 299 6.07 7.62 -16.29
C GLY A 299 5.28 6.65 -15.40
N PHE A 300 5.31 6.87 -14.09
CA PHE A 300 4.57 6.02 -13.13
C PHE A 300 3.05 6.23 -13.22
N GLY A 301 2.59 7.48 -13.24
CA GLY A 301 1.18 7.83 -13.39
C GLY A 301 0.61 7.45 -14.76
N GLY A 302 1.37 7.66 -15.84
CA GLY A 302 0.97 7.26 -17.20
C GLY A 302 0.89 5.74 -17.37
N TRP A 303 1.73 4.97 -16.67
CA TRP A 303 1.66 3.51 -16.64
C TRP A 303 0.39 3.01 -15.91
N LEU A 304 0.11 3.53 -14.70
CA LEU A 304 -1.13 3.24 -13.96
C LEU A 304 -2.40 3.63 -14.74
N LEU A 305 -2.37 4.78 -15.42
CA LEU A 305 -3.46 5.28 -16.27
C LEU A 305 -3.59 4.57 -17.63
N LYS A 306 -2.57 3.83 -18.07
CA LYS A 306 -2.64 3.03 -19.29
C LYS A 306 -3.23 1.66 -19.01
N GLY A 307 -2.74 0.96 -17.99
CA GLY A 307 -3.24 -0.38 -17.62
C GLY A 307 -4.76 -0.38 -17.38
N SER A 308 -5.26 0.61 -16.64
CA SER A 308 -6.70 0.79 -16.39
C SER A 308 -7.54 1.09 -17.65
N LYS A 309 -6.99 1.81 -18.64
CA LYS A 309 -7.70 2.09 -19.90
C LYS A 309 -7.77 0.86 -20.81
N ASP A 310 -6.66 0.12 -20.91
CA ASP A 310 -6.59 -1.09 -21.73
C ASP A 310 -7.49 -2.19 -21.12
N ALA A 311 -7.53 -2.33 -19.79
CA ALA A 311 -8.43 -3.24 -19.07
C ALA A 311 -9.91 -2.86 -19.21
N GLU A 312 -10.28 -1.58 -19.06
CA GLU A 312 -11.67 -1.12 -19.27
C GLU A 312 -12.15 -1.36 -20.72
N LEU A 313 -11.27 -1.18 -21.72
CA LEU A 313 -11.59 -1.53 -23.11
C LEU A 313 -11.79 -3.05 -23.29
N ALA A 314 -10.94 -3.88 -22.69
CA ALA A 314 -11.09 -5.33 -22.70
C ALA A 314 -12.42 -5.76 -22.02
N ARG A 315 -12.75 -5.20 -20.86
CA ARG A 315 -14.00 -5.44 -20.12
C ARG A 315 -15.23 -5.07 -20.96
N ARG A 316 -15.22 -3.92 -21.65
CA ARG A 316 -16.28 -3.52 -22.59
C ARG A 316 -16.42 -4.46 -23.78
N GLY A 317 -15.32 -5.04 -24.25
CA GLY A 317 -15.33 -6.10 -25.27
C GLY A 317 -16.01 -7.37 -24.75
N VAL A 318 -15.54 -7.90 -23.61
CA VAL A 318 -16.07 -9.10 -22.96
C VAL A 318 -17.54 -8.97 -22.58
N SER A 319 -17.99 -7.78 -22.16
CA SER A 319 -19.38 -7.53 -21.75
C SER A 319 -20.40 -7.85 -22.85
N ARG A 320 -20.05 -7.61 -24.11
CA ARG A 320 -20.89 -7.96 -25.28
C ARG A 320 -20.84 -9.45 -25.63
N MET A 321 -19.92 -10.21 -25.03
CA MET A 321 -19.67 -11.63 -25.29
C MET A 321 -20.11 -12.53 -24.13
N LEU A 322 -20.63 -11.97 -23.03
CA LEU A 322 -21.08 -12.76 -21.88
C LEU A 322 -22.16 -13.79 -22.29
N PRO A 323 -21.90 -15.09 -22.12
CA PRO A 323 -22.88 -16.14 -22.39
C PRO A 323 -24.09 -16.00 -21.45
N ARG A 324 -25.28 -16.36 -21.94
CA ARG A 324 -26.41 -16.63 -21.05
C ARG A 324 -26.14 -17.89 -20.24
N ALA A 325 -26.59 -17.90 -18.98
CA ALA A 325 -26.53 -19.09 -18.15
C ALA A 325 -27.35 -20.23 -18.77
N ALA A 326 -26.70 -21.38 -18.99
CA ALA A 326 -27.38 -22.64 -19.31
C ALA A 326 -28.12 -23.20 -18.08
N ARG A 327 -27.67 -22.83 -16.86
CA ARG A 327 -28.37 -23.06 -15.60
C ARG A 327 -28.53 -21.71 -14.87
N PRO A 328 -29.59 -20.92 -15.14
CA PRO A 328 -29.85 -19.70 -14.39
C PRO A 328 -30.18 -20.01 -12.92
N ALA A 329 -29.84 -19.10 -12.02
CA ALA A 329 -30.19 -19.23 -10.62
C ALA A 329 -31.68 -18.92 -10.43
N ALA A 330 -32.28 -19.47 -9.38
CA ALA A 330 -33.65 -19.15 -9.03
C ALA A 330 -33.83 -17.62 -8.89
N PRO A 331 -35.00 -17.06 -9.25
CA PRO A 331 -35.28 -15.65 -8.97
C PRO A 331 -35.11 -15.35 -7.49
N ILE A 332 -34.41 -14.27 -7.14
CA ILE A 332 -34.27 -13.84 -5.75
C ILE A 332 -35.69 -13.58 -5.19
N PRO A 333 -36.09 -14.22 -4.07
CA PRO A 333 -37.43 -14.04 -3.53
C PRO A 333 -37.73 -12.57 -3.20
N ALA A 334 -38.95 -12.12 -3.48
CA ALA A 334 -39.34 -10.73 -3.24
C ALA A 334 -39.20 -10.29 -1.77
N GLY A 335 -39.27 -11.25 -0.82
CA GLY A 335 -39.04 -11.04 0.60
C GLY A 335 -37.61 -11.31 1.08
N ALA A 336 -36.61 -11.38 0.19
CA ALA A 336 -35.20 -11.54 0.56
C ALA A 336 -34.53 -10.21 0.92
N ASP A 337 -34.98 -9.10 0.32
CA ASP A 337 -34.60 -7.75 0.71
C ASP A 337 -35.77 -7.10 1.46
N LEU A 338 -35.56 -6.82 2.75
CA LEU A 338 -36.49 -6.16 3.65
C LEU A 338 -36.64 -4.66 3.36
N ARG A 339 -35.71 -4.06 2.60
CA ARG A 339 -35.69 -2.64 2.20
C ARG A 339 -35.80 -1.65 3.36
N ILE A 340 -35.29 -2.03 4.52
CA ILE A 340 -35.20 -1.17 5.70
C ILE A 340 -34.08 -0.15 5.45
N PRO A 341 -34.33 1.18 5.53
CA PRO A 341 -33.28 2.18 5.32
C PRO A 341 -32.09 1.98 6.26
N GLY A 342 -30.88 1.91 5.71
CA GLY A 342 -29.64 1.69 6.46
C GLY A 342 -29.21 0.22 6.61
N LEU A 343 -30.10 -0.75 6.32
CA LEU A 343 -29.76 -2.17 6.27
C LEU A 343 -28.90 -2.47 5.03
N SER A 344 -27.93 -3.40 5.14
CA SER A 344 -27.19 -3.85 3.95
C SER A 344 -28.14 -4.45 2.91
N PRO A 345 -28.13 -4.01 1.65
CA PRO A 345 -29.02 -4.55 0.61
C PRO A 345 -28.76 -6.05 0.39
N PHE A 346 -29.77 -6.82 0.01
CA PHE A 346 -29.61 -8.28 -0.11
C PHE A 346 -28.56 -8.65 -1.16
N VAL A 347 -28.48 -7.88 -2.25
CA VAL A 347 -27.38 -7.92 -3.22
C VAL A 347 -26.48 -6.70 -2.98
N THR A 348 -25.22 -6.94 -2.64
CA THR A 348 -24.21 -5.89 -2.47
C THR A 348 -23.79 -5.35 -3.84
N PRO A 349 -23.91 -4.04 -4.12
CA PRO A 349 -23.48 -3.45 -5.40
C PRO A 349 -21.99 -3.69 -5.67
N ASN A 350 -21.62 -3.81 -6.96
CA ASN A 350 -20.25 -4.11 -7.38
C ASN A 350 -19.20 -3.10 -6.89
N ALA A 351 -19.59 -1.83 -6.71
CA ALA A 351 -18.73 -0.76 -6.20
C ALA A 351 -18.54 -0.81 -4.67
N ASP A 352 -19.54 -1.31 -3.94
CA ASP A 352 -19.56 -1.38 -2.47
C ASP A 352 -19.08 -2.74 -1.94
N PHE A 353 -18.96 -3.74 -2.82
CA PHE A 353 -18.49 -5.07 -2.46
C PHE A 353 -17.04 -5.02 -1.94
N TYR A 354 -16.82 -5.53 -0.73
CA TYR A 354 -15.56 -5.40 -0.01
C TYR A 354 -14.34 -5.87 -0.82
N ARG A 355 -13.22 -5.14 -0.70
CA ARG A 355 -11.95 -5.50 -1.34
C ARG A 355 -10.87 -5.77 -0.30
N VAL A 356 -10.51 -7.05 -0.17
CA VAL A 356 -9.27 -7.49 0.49
C VAL A 356 -8.42 -8.23 -0.53
N ASP A 357 -7.13 -7.88 -0.62
CA ASP A 357 -6.09 -8.55 -1.41
C ASP A 357 -4.69 -8.09 -0.98
N THR A 358 -3.69 -8.93 -1.22
CA THR A 358 -2.26 -8.62 -1.07
C THR A 358 -1.71 -7.72 -2.18
N ALA A 359 -2.41 -7.63 -3.32
CA ALA A 359 -1.99 -6.86 -4.49
C ALA A 359 -1.84 -5.36 -4.18
N LEU A 360 -0.62 -4.83 -4.30
CA LEU A 360 -0.35 -3.39 -4.18
C LEU A 360 -0.91 -2.58 -5.34
N VAL A 361 -0.88 -3.17 -6.53
CA VAL A 361 -1.44 -2.65 -7.78
C VAL A 361 -2.32 -3.76 -8.34
N VAL A 362 -3.56 -3.43 -8.69
CA VAL A 362 -4.50 -4.39 -9.27
C VAL A 362 -3.95 -4.92 -10.61
N PRO A 363 -3.83 -6.24 -10.81
CA PRO A 363 -3.42 -6.81 -12.09
C PRO A 363 -4.37 -6.42 -13.24
N SER A 364 -3.81 -5.80 -14.28
CA SER A 364 -4.49 -5.57 -15.55
C SER A 364 -4.27 -6.79 -16.46
N VAL A 365 -5.22 -7.73 -16.43
CA VAL A 365 -5.11 -9.01 -17.15
C VAL A 365 -5.83 -8.93 -18.50
N ASP A 366 -5.09 -9.26 -19.57
CA ASP A 366 -5.58 -9.30 -20.95
C ASP A 366 -6.31 -10.63 -21.24
N PRO A 367 -7.64 -10.63 -21.47
CA PRO A 367 -8.40 -11.86 -21.68
C PRO A 367 -7.97 -12.63 -22.93
N ALA A 368 -7.40 -11.98 -23.95
CA ALA A 368 -6.95 -12.65 -25.16
C ALA A 368 -5.67 -13.49 -24.94
N ARG A 369 -4.93 -13.22 -23.86
CA ARG A 369 -3.72 -13.96 -23.46
C ARG A 369 -3.90 -14.77 -22.18
N TRP A 370 -5.02 -14.63 -21.48
CA TRP A 370 -5.33 -15.40 -20.28
C TRP A 370 -5.52 -16.88 -20.60
N THR A 371 -4.89 -17.72 -19.78
CA THR A 371 -5.05 -19.17 -19.77
C THR A 371 -5.16 -19.68 -18.33
N LEU A 372 -5.95 -20.73 -18.13
CA LEU A 372 -6.02 -21.49 -16.88
C LEU A 372 -5.44 -22.89 -17.11
N LYS A 373 -4.47 -23.28 -16.28
CA LYS A 373 -3.86 -24.61 -16.29
C LYS A 373 -4.29 -25.42 -15.07
N ILE A 374 -4.86 -26.60 -15.28
CA ILE A 374 -5.24 -27.55 -14.23
C ILE A 374 -4.40 -28.82 -14.41
N HIS A 375 -3.57 -29.14 -13.42
CA HIS A 375 -2.58 -30.23 -13.51
C HIS A 375 -2.23 -30.82 -12.14
N GLY A 376 -1.22 -31.68 -12.04
CA GLY A 376 -0.77 -32.31 -10.80
C GLY A 376 -1.33 -33.73 -10.61
N LEU A 377 -2.07 -33.96 -9.52
CA LEU A 377 -2.75 -35.23 -9.21
C LEU A 377 -4.03 -35.42 -10.04
N VAL A 378 -3.90 -35.37 -11.37
CA VAL A 378 -4.97 -35.59 -12.35
C VAL A 378 -4.57 -36.65 -13.39
N ASP A 379 -5.56 -37.29 -13.99
CA ASP A 379 -5.37 -38.25 -15.09
C ASP A 379 -5.03 -37.54 -16.41
N ARG A 380 -5.60 -36.35 -16.64
CA ARG A 380 -5.41 -35.54 -17.85
C ARG A 380 -5.30 -34.05 -17.47
N PRO A 381 -4.14 -33.41 -17.66
CA PRO A 381 -4.04 -31.96 -17.53
C PRO A 381 -4.99 -31.23 -18.49
N VAL A 382 -5.58 -30.13 -18.03
CA VAL A 382 -6.51 -29.30 -18.80
C VAL A 382 -5.93 -27.89 -18.91
N GLU A 383 -5.89 -27.34 -20.12
CA GLU A 383 -5.54 -25.94 -20.37
C GLU A 383 -6.70 -25.24 -21.08
N LEU A 384 -7.20 -24.16 -20.49
CA LEU A 384 -8.34 -23.39 -21.03
C LEU A 384 -7.91 -21.97 -21.38
N THR A 385 -8.11 -21.55 -22.63
CA THR A 385 -8.10 -20.12 -22.95
C THR A 385 -9.37 -19.45 -22.45
N PHE A 386 -9.38 -18.12 -22.35
CA PHE A 386 -10.62 -17.40 -22.01
C PHE A 386 -11.74 -17.67 -23.03
N ALA A 387 -11.40 -17.77 -24.30
CA ALA A 387 -12.35 -18.09 -25.37
C ALA A 387 -12.92 -19.51 -25.23
N ASP A 388 -12.17 -20.47 -24.69
CA ASP A 388 -12.68 -21.83 -24.43
C ASP A 388 -13.53 -21.88 -23.16
N LEU A 389 -13.20 -21.07 -22.15
CA LEU A 389 -14.05 -20.90 -20.97
C LEU A 389 -15.43 -20.35 -21.38
N LEU A 390 -15.49 -19.28 -22.21
CA LEU A 390 -16.76 -18.70 -22.69
C LEU A 390 -17.64 -19.66 -23.53
N LYS A 391 -17.09 -20.75 -24.07
CA LYS A 391 -17.87 -21.77 -24.81
C LYS A 391 -18.52 -22.81 -23.89
N ARG A 392 -18.12 -22.88 -22.61
CA ARG A 392 -18.62 -23.89 -21.66
C ARG A 392 -20.03 -23.55 -21.15
N PRO A 393 -20.81 -24.53 -20.68
CA PRO A 393 -22.11 -24.27 -20.06
C PRO A 393 -21.95 -23.39 -18.81
N PHE A 394 -22.49 -22.18 -18.87
CA PHE A 394 -22.47 -21.25 -17.74
C PHE A 394 -23.61 -21.50 -16.78
N MET A 395 -23.39 -21.16 -15.52
CA MET A 395 -24.43 -21.12 -14.50
C MET A 395 -24.34 -19.87 -13.64
N GLU A 396 -25.47 -19.47 -13.07
CA GLU A 396 -25.52 -18.45 -12.03
C GLU A 396 -25.57 -19.10 -10.65
N ALA A 397 -24.98 -18.45 -9.65
CA ALA A 397 -25.13 -18.80 -8.24
C ALA A 397 -25.16 -17.51 -7.38
N ASP A 398 -26.11 -17.41 -6.45
CA ASP A 398 -26.10 -16.36 -5.44
C ASP A 398 -25.22 -16.81 -4.27
N VAL A 399 -24.09 -16.14 -4.05
CA VAL A 399 -23.09 -16.54 -3.05
C VAL A 399 -22.59 -15.34 -2.26
N THR A 400 -22.64 -15.47 -0.94
CA THR A 400 -21.98 -14.54 -0.02
C THR A 400 -20.52 -14.92 0.17
N LEU A 401 -19.61 -13.99 -0.10
CA LEU A 401 -18.21 -14.11 0.27
C LEU A 401 -17.95 -13.38 1.58
N THR A 402 -17.11 -13.99 2.43
CA THR A 402 -16.68 -13.44 3.71
C THR A 402 -15.15 -13.53 3.80
N CYS A 403 -14.49 -12.48 4.28
CA CYS A 403 -13.06 -12.52 4.59
C CYS A 403 -12.82 -13.19 5.94
N VAL A 404 -11.69 -13.89 6.09
CA VAL A 404 -11.28 -14.44 7.41
C VAL A 404 -10.89 -13.30 8.36
N SER A 405 -10.34 -12.20 7.84
CA SER A 405 -10.03 -10.96 8.56
C SER A 405 -11.26 -10.15 8.96
N ASN A 406 -12.48 -10.70 8.84
CA ASN A 406 -13.69 -10.03 9.29
C ASN A 406 -13.86 -10.23 10.80
N ASP A 407 -13.70 -9.15 11.55
CA ASP A 407 -14.06 -9.11 12.97
C ASP A 407 -15.54 -9.38 13.19
N VAL A 408 -15.91 -9.65 14.44
CA VAL A 408 -17.32 -9.75 14.86
C VAL A 408 -18.01 -8.43 14.58
N GLY A 409 -19.05 -8.46 13.73
CA GLY A 409 -19.73 -7.26 13.25
C GLY A 409 -19.02 -6.49 12.13
N GLY A 410 -17.90 -7.02 11.60
CA GLY A 410 -17.09 -6.34 10.59
C GLY A 410 -17.72 -6.18 9.19
N PRO A 411 -17.10 -5.36 8.31
CA PRO A 411 -17.62 -5.01 6.99
C PRO A 411 -17.14 -5.92 5.84
N TYR A 412 -16.23 -6.87 6.06
CA TYR A 412 -15.61 -7.69 5.01
C TYR A 412 -16.46 -8.92 4.62
N ILE A 413 -17.69 -8.62 4.23
CA ILE A 413 -18.69 -9.57 3.77
C ILE A 413 -19.56 -8.90 2.70
N GLY A 414 -19.94 -9.66 1.67
CA GLY A 414 -20.85 -9.18 0.63
C GLY A 414 -21.51 -10.33 -0.12
N ASN A 415 -22.74 -10.11 -0.58
CA ASN A 415 -23.54 -11.09 -1.30
C ASN A 415 -23.76 -10.65 -2.75
N ALA A 416 -23.50 -11.55 -3.69
CA ALA A 416 -23.61 -11.24 -5.11
C ALA A 416 -24.09 -12.44 -5.92
N ARG A 417 -24.68 -12.17 -7.09
CA ARG A 417 -24.95 -13.17 -8.11
C ARG A 417 -23.71 -13.34 -9.00
N TRP A 418 -23.13 -14.53 -9.00
CA TRP A 418 -21.95 -14.85 -9.81
C TRP A 418 -22.38 -15.61 -11.06
N LEU A 419 -21.71 -15.37 -12.18
CA LEU A 419 -21.92 -16.09 -13.45
C LEU A 419 -20.60 -16.68 -13.93
N GLY A 420 -20.57 -17.99 -14.19
CA GLY A 420 -19.34 -18.70 -14.55
C GLY A 420 -19.51 -20.15 -14.97
N THR A 421 -18.39 -20.80 -15.26
CA THR A 421 -18.33 -22.26 -15.46
C THR A 421 -18.23 -22.96 -14.12
N ARG A 422 -18.97 -24.06 -13.93
CA ARG A 422 -18.89 -24.87 -12.70
C ARG A 422 -17.52 -25.55 -12.59
N LEU A 423 -16.77 -25.25 -11.53
CA LEU A 423 -15.40 -25.74 -11.32
C LEU A 423 -15.35 -27.28 -11.27
N ALA A 424 -16.29 -27.90 -10.55
CA ALA A 424 -16.42 -29.35 -10.47
C ALA A 424 -16.59 -30.05 -11.83
N ASP A 425 -17.17 -29.38 -12.84
CA ASP A 425 -17.33 -29.96 -14.18
C ASP A 425 -15.98 -30.02 -14.93
N VAL A 426 -15.13 -28.99 -14.76
CA VAL A 426 -13.77 -28.96 -15.32
C VAL A 426 -12.84 -29.94 -14.59
N LEU A 427 -12.99 -30.08 -13.27
CA LEU A 427 -12.21 -31.04 -12.47
C LEU A 427 -12.57 -32.49 -12.80
N ARG A 428 -13.84 -32.79 -13.13
CA ARG A 428 -14.25 -34.11 -13.64
C ARG A 428 -13.71 -34.41 -15.04
N GLU A 429 -13.49 -33.39 -15.87
CA GLU A 429 -12.82 -33.54 -17.17
C GLU A 429 -11.33 -33.88 -16.99
N ALA A 430 -10.65 -33.23 -16.02
CA ALA A 430 -9.25 -33.52 -15.70
C ALA A 430 -9.05 -34.92 -15.08
N GLY A 431 -10.04 -35.41 -14.32
CA GLY A 431 -9.97 -36.69 -13.61
C GLY A 431 -9.06 -36.59 -12.40
N ILE A 432 -9.54 -36.00 -11.30
CA ILE A 432 -8.78 -35.92 -10.05
C ILE A 432 -8.49 -37.32 -9.50
N ARG A 433 -7.23 -37.59 -9.15
CA ARG A 433 -6.82 -38.83 -8.49
C ARG A 433 -7.31 -38.88 -7.04
N ARG A 434 -7.67 -40.08 -6.57
CA ARG A 434 -8.33 -40.32 -5.27
C ARG A 434 -7.53 -39.89 -4.03
N ASP A 435 -6.22 -39.72 -4.19
CA ASP A 435 -5.29 -39.30 -3.14
C ASP A 435 -5.16 -37.78 -3.00
N ALA A 436 -5.74 -36.98 -3.91
CA ALA A 436 -5.73 -35.53 -3.83
C ALA A 436 -6.80 -34.99 -2.85
N ASP A 437 -6.38 -34.10 -1.95
CA ASP A 437 -7.28 -33.40 -1.02
C ASP A 437 -7.23 -31.87 -1.14
N MET A 438 -6.31 -31.32 -1.95
CA MET A 438 -6.08 -29.88 -2.09
C MET A 438 -6.05 -29.42 -3.56
N LEU A 439 -6.72 -28.31 -3.85
CA LEU A 439 -6.57 -27.52 -5.06
C LEU A 439 -5.72 -26.29 -4.72
N LEU A 440 -4.43 -26.31 -5.06
CA LEU A 440 -3.57 -25.14 -4.94
C LEU A 440 -3.78 -24.25 -6.17
N SER A 441 -4.67 -23.28 -6.03
CA SER A 441 -4.91 -22.23 -7.01
C SER A 441 -3.84 -21.13 -6.93
N VAL A 442 -3.44 -20.59 -8.08
CA VAL A 442 -2.45 -19.51 -8.21
C VAL A 442 -3.08 -18.34 -8.98
N SER A 443 -2.90 -17.14 -8.43
CA SER A 443 -3.25 -15.86 -9.04
C SER A 443 -2.15 -15.38 -9.99
N GLN A 444 -2.50 -14.54 -10.96
CA GLN A 444 -1.58 -13.87 -11.88
C GLN A 444 -0.45 -13.08 -11.19
N ASP A 445 -0.63 -12.67 -9.92
CA ASP A 445 0.35 -11.95 -9.10
C ASP A 445 1.17 -12.85 -8.15
N GLY A 446 1.09 -14.18 -8.32
CA GLY A 446 1.84 -15.16 -7.53
C GLY A 446 1.18 -15.56 -6.20
N TRP A 447 0.06 -14.95 -5.82
CA TRP A 447 -0.66 -15.34 -4.59
C TRP A 447 -1.29 -16.74 -4.73
N THR A 448 -1.18 -17.57 -3.68
CA THR A 448 -1.67 -18.96 -3.68
C THR A 448 -2.75 -19.21 -2.63
N CYS A 449 -3.70 -20.08 -2.99
CA CYS A 449 -4.88 -20.43 -2.20
C CYS A 449 -5.14 -21.94 -2.29
N GLY A 450 -5.26 -22.58 -1.12
CA GLY A 450 -5.52 -24.01 -1.00
C GLY A 450 -6.99 -24.28 -0.71
N THR A 451 -7.72 -24.81 -1.68
CA THR A 451 -9.13 -25.16 -1.51
C THR A 451 -9.27 -26.67 -1.32
N PRO A 452 -10.00 -27.17 -0.31
CA PRO A 452 -10.27 -28.59 -0.17
C PRO A 452 -11.03 -29.18 -1.37
N VAL A 453 -10.55 -30.33 -1.89
CA VAL A 453 -11.13 -31.01 -3.07
C VAL A 453 -12.55 -31.51 -2.78
N ASP A 454 -12.76 -32.09 -1.60
CA ASP A 454 -14.06 -32.61 -1.13
C ASP A 454 -15.13 -31.50 -1.16
N VAL A 455 -14.81 -30.32 -0.64
CA VAL A 455 -15.69 -29.15 -0.61
C VAL A 455 -16.08 -28.65 -2.01
N VAL A 456 -15.20 -28.74 -3.01
CA VAL A 456 -15.54 -28.36 -4.40
C VAL A 456 -16.37 -29.43 -5.09
N MET A 457 -16.27 -30.68 -4.64
CA MET A 457 -16.86 -31.86 -5.28
C MET A 457 -18.17 -32.35 -4.64
N ASP A 458 -18.55 -31.81 -3.48
CA ASP A 458 -19.75 -32.21 -2.71
C ASP A 458 -21.12 -31.89 -3.36
N GLY A 459 -21.12 -31.10 -4.44
CA GLY A 459 -22.34 -30.68 -5.13
C GLY A 459 -22.72 -29.21 -4.95
N ARG A 460 -21.98 -28.41 -4.17
CA ARG A 460 -22.13 -26.95 -4.13
C ARG A 460 -21.75 -26.28 -5.45
N ASP A 461 -22.19 -25.04 -5.60
CA ASP A 461 -22.01 -24.26 -6.82
C ASP A 461 -20.68 -23.48 -6.80
N ALA A 462 -19.58 -24.23 -6.80
CA ALA A 462 -18.23 -23.72 -7.00
C ALA A 462 -18.01 -23.30 -8.46
N LEU A 463 -17.57 -22.06 -8.71
CA LEU A 463 -17.45 -21.45 -10.03
C LEU A 463 -16.04 -20.95 -10.36
N LEU A 464 -15.70 -21.05 -11.64
CA LEU A 464 -14.79 -20.12 -12.34
C LEU A 464 -15.66 -18.99 -12.91
N ALA A 465 -15.83 -17.93 -12.11
CA ALA A 465 -16.70 -16.80 -12.41
C ALA A 465 -16.02 -15.80 -13.35
N VAL A 466 -16.80 -15.22 -14.27
CA VAL A 466 -16.37 -14.16 -15.20
C VAL A 466 -17.23 -12.89 -15.10
N ALA A 467 -18.38 -13.01 -14.43
CA ALA A 467 -19.32 -11.91 -14.21
C ALA A 467 -19.93 -11.97 -12.80
N MET A 468 -20.38 -10.81 -12.32
CA MET A 468 -20.83 -10.52 -10.97
C MET A 468 -21.95 -9.47 -11.04
N ASN A 469 -23.09 -9.77 -10.43
CA ASN A 469 -24.32 -8.97 -10.45
C ASN A 469 -24.80 -8.58 -11.86
N GLY A 470 -24.63 -9.49 -12.83
CA GLY A 470 -25.01 -9.28 -14.23
C GLY A 470 -23.99 -8.49 -15.07
N GLU A 471 -22.91 -7.99 -14.47
CA GLU A 471 -21.84 -7.26 -15.14
C GLU A 471 -20.57 -8.12 -15.26
N VAL A 472 -19.70 -7.80 -16.22
CA VAL A 472 -18.33 -8.37 -16.25
C VAL A 472 -17.60 -8.03 -14.96
N LEU A 473 -16.89 -9.00 -14.37
CA LEU A 473 -16.11 -8.82 -13.14
C LEU A 473 -15.36 -7.49 -13.13
N PRO A 474 -15.44 -6.69 -12.06
CA PRO A 474 -14.52 -5.57 -11.83
C PRO A 474 -13.06 -6.05 -11.75
N GLU A 475 -12.12 -5.21 -12.20
CA GLU A 475 -10.68 -5.52 -12.16
C GLU A 475 -10.23 -5.89 -10.75
N ALA A 476 -10.59 -5.06 -9.76
CA ALA A 476 -10.32 -5.28 -8.34
C ALA A 476 -10.98 -6.56 -7.75
N HIS A 477 -11.97 -7.12 -8.45
CA HIS A 477 -12.69 -8.33 -8.06
C HIS A 477 -12.30 -9.56 -8.88
N GLY A 478 -11.24 -9.48 -9.71
CA GLY A 478 -10.61 -10.64 -10.34
C GLY A 478 -10.82 -10.80 -11.83
N PHE A 479 -11.16 -9.76 -12.59
CA PHE A 479 -11.27 -9.82 -14.06
C PHE A 479 -9.97 -10.35 -14.72
N PRO A 480 -10.03 -11.29 -15.70
CA PRO A 480 -11.22 -11.83 -16.35
C PRO A 480 -11.88 -13.00 -15.64
N VAL A 481 -11.16 -13.72 -14.77
CA VAL A 481 -11.66 -14.94 -14.13
C VAL A 481 -11.22 -14.99 -12.67
N ARG A 482 -12.18 -15.28 -11.79
CA ARG A 482 -11.91 -15.62 -10.38
C ARG A 482 -12.50 -16.98 -10.02
N GLN A 483 -11.91 -17.63 -9.03
CA GLN A 483 -12.55 -18.71 -8.30
C GLN A 483 -13.59 -18.14 -7.32
N VAL A 484 -14.71 -18.85 -7.14
CA VAL A 484 -15.74 -18.62 -6.11
C VAL A 484 -16.17 -19.99 -5.57
N VAL A 485 -15.92 -20.29 -4.30
CA VAL A 485 -16.37 -21.53 -3.65
C VAL A 485 -17.18 -21.16 -2.39
N PRO A 486 -18.50 -21.47 -2.35
CA PRO A 486 -19.34 -21.19 -1.18
C PRO A 486 -18.87 -21.91 0.09
N GLY A 487 -19.24 -21.38 1.27
CA GLY A 487 -19.00 -22.03 2.57
C GLY A 487 -17.58 -21.90 3.15
N LEU A 488 -16.64 -21.31 2.41
CA LEU A 488 -15.24 -21.17 2.79
C LEU A 488 -14.78 -19.70 2.74
N TYR A 489 -13.98 -19.26 3.73
CA TYR A 489 -13.45 -17.90 3.78
C TYR A 489 -12.56 -17.59 2.56
N GLY A 490 -12.60 -16.34 2.08
CA GLY A 490 -12.03 -15.96 0.77
C GLY A 490 -10.57 -16.34 0.50
N TYR A 491 -9.73 -16.49 1.53
CA TYR A 491 -8.31 -16.84 1.41
C TYR A 491 -8.04 -18.32 1.04
N VAL A 492 -9.04 -19.20 1.19
CA VAL A 492 -9.01 -20.63 0.79
C VAL A 492 -10.01 -20.95 -0.32
N SER A 493 -10.73 -19.96 -0.85
CA SER A 493 -11.92 -20.20 -1.69
C SER A 493 -12.10 -19.30 -2.91
N ALA A 494 -11.52 -18.09 -2.92
CA ALA A 494 -11.98 -17.01 -3.77
C ALA A 494 -10.88 -16.32 -4.59
N THR A 495 -9.92 -17.09 -5.11
CA THR A 495 -8.75 -16.65 -5.89
C THR A 495 -9.12 -15.74 -7.05
N LYS A 496 -8.72 -14.46 -6.95
CA LYS A 496 -8.83 -13.47 -8.03
C LYS A 496 -7.74 -13.72 -9.08
N TRP A 497 -8.00 -13.32 -10.33
CA TRP A 497 -7.03 -13.40 -11.43
C TRP A 497 -6.41 -14.79 -11.61
N VAL A 498 -7.19 -15.85 -11.43
CA VAL A 498 -6.68 -17.24 -11.35
C VAL A 498 -6.09 -17.69 -12.70
N THR A 499 -4.91 -18.30 -12.68
CA THR A 499 -4.17 -18.76 -13.88
C THR A 499 -3.70 -20.21 -13.78
N GLU A 500 -3.61 -20.78 -12.57
CA GLU A 500 -3.24 -22.18 -12.35
C GLU A 500 -4.09 -22.78 -11.21
N ILE A 501 -4.40 -24.07 -11.31
CA ILE A 501 -4.89 -24.93 -10.23
C ILE A 501 -4.06 -26.21 -10.25
N ARG A 502 -3.09 -26.32 -9.34
CA ARG A 502 -2.35 -27.55 -9.10
C ARG A 502 -3.14 -28.43 -8.13
N VAL A 503 -3.65 -29.55 -8.62
CA VAL A 503 -4.29 -30.58 -7.80
C VAL A 503 -3.19 -31.32 -7.05
N THR A 504 -3.24 -31.29 -5.72
CA THR A 504 -2.14 -31.68 -4.82
C THR A 504 -2.70 -32.15 -3.48
N ARG A 505 -1.88 -32.15 -2.43
CA ARG A 505 -2.27 -32.53 -1.07
C ARG A 505 -1.80 -31.54 -0.01
N PHE A 506 -2.61 -31.33 1.04
CA PHE A 506 -2.29 -30.46 2.17
C PHE A 506 -1.07 -30.92 3.01
N ASP A 507 -0.63 -32.17 2.90
CA ASP A 507 0.60 -32.66 3.55
C ASP A 507 1.84 -32.55 2.66
N GLN A 508 1.69 -32.10 1.41
CA GLN A 508 2.78 -31.90 0.46
C GLN A 508 3.03 -30.42 0.17
N GLU A 509 1.99 -29.58 0.26
CA GLU A 509 2.06 -28.17 -0.12
C GLU A 509 1.23 -27.25 0.79
N GLU A 510 1.72 -26.01 0.97
CA GLU A 510 1.07 -24.98 1.76
C GLU A 510 0.70 -23.77 0.89
N ALA A 511 -0.50 -23.21 1.11
CA ALA A 511 -0.93 -21.98 0.48
C ALA A 511 -0.44 -20.76 1.26
N TYR A 512 -0.39 -19.58 0.62
CA TYR A 512 0.26 -18.35 1.11
C TYR A 512 0.09 -18.03 2.61
N TRP A 513 -1.11 -18.24 3.15
CA TRP A 513 -1.45 -17.90 4.54
C TRP A 513 -1.16 -19.02 5.56
N THR A 514 -1.03 -20.28 5.13
CA THR A 514 -0.79 -21.43 6.03
C THR A 514 0.55 -21.33 6.79
N PRO A 515 1.71 -21.04 6.16
CA PRO A 515 2.97 -20.85 6.88
C PRO A 515 2.99 -19.56 7.72
N ARG A 516 1.97 -18.70 7.59
CA ARG A 516 1.77 -17.48 8.38
C ARG A 516 0.83 -17.71 9.58
N GLY A 517 0.49 -18.97 9.89
CA GLY A 517 -0.29 -19.36 11.06
C GLY A 517 -1.81 -19.41 10.87
N TRP A 518 -2.31 -19.26 9.63
CA TRP A 518 -3.75 -19.38 9.35
C TRP A 518 -4.14 -20.84 9.08
N ALA A 519 -5.36 -21.22 9.45
CA ALA A 519 -5.86 -22.57 9.24
C ALA A 519 -5.88 -22.96 7.73
N PRO A 520 -5.54 -24.20 7.34
CA PRO A 520 -5.45 -24.58 5.93
C PRO A 520 -6.81 -24.72 5.23
N LYS A 521 -7.91 -24.97 5.96
CA LYS A 521 -9.24 -25.28 5.37
C LYS A 521 -10.28 -24.17 5.47
N GLY A 522 -10.13 -23.23 6.41
CA GLY A 522 -10.96 -22.02 6.57
C GLY A 522 -12.48 -22.10 6.29
N PRO A 523 -13.25 -23.04 6.88
CA PRO A 523 -14.72 -23.03 6.76
C PRO A 523 -15.33 -21.80 7.44
N ILE A 524 -16.39 -21.22 6.86
CA ILE A 524 -17.01 -20.01 7.43
C ILE A 524 -17.76 -20.35 8.72
N LYS A 525 -17.43 -19.64 9.81
CA LYS A 525 -18.12 -19.72 11.10
C LYS A 525 -19.50 -19.05 11.04
N THR A 526 -20.46 -19.58 11.79
CA THR A 526 -21.82 -19.02 11.89
C THR A 526 -21.76 -17.69 12.63
N GLN A 527 -22.18 -16.61 11.96
CA GLN A 527 -22.07 -15.26 12.48
C GLN A 527 -23.31 -14.42 12.16
N SER A 528 -23.46 -13.31 12.90
CA SER A 528 -24.49 -12.30 12.72
C SER A 528 -23.97 -10.91 13.05
N ARG A 529 -24.56 -9.89 12.43
CA ARG A 529 -24.21 -8.49 12.57
C ARG A 529 -25.47 -7.64 12.59
N ILE A 530 -25.56 -6.73 13.56
CA ILE A 530 -26.49 -5.59 13.57
C ILE A 530 -25.98 -4.54 12.59
N ASP A 531 -26.81 -4.11 11.63
CA ASP A 531 -26.48 -3.05 10.66
C ASP A 531 -27.10 -1.70 11.08
N LEU A 532 -28.28 -1.76 11.72
CA LEU A 532 -28.92 -0.60 12.34
C LEU A 532 -29.66 -1.00 13.65
N PRO A 533 -29.74 -0.08 14.63
CA PRO A 533 -28.94 1.14 14.75
C PRO A 533 -27.43 0.83 14.77
N ARG A 534 -26.59 1.82 14.50
CA ARG A 534 -25.13 1.67 14.57
C ARG A 534 -24.66 1.86 16.00
N ASP A 535 -23.45 1.39 16.29
CA ASP A 535 -22.81 1.66 17.58
C ASP A 535 -22.63 3.16 17.79
N GLY A 536 -23.07 3.65 18.95
CA GLY A 536 -23.08 5.06 19.32
C GLY A 536 -24.33 5.86 18.91
N ASP A 537 -25.26 5.30 18.13
CA ASP A 537 -26.43 6.05 17.63
C ASP A 537 -27.38 6.52 18.76
N ASP A 538 -27.96 7.70 18.55
CA ASP A 538 -29.15 8.17 19.27
C ASP A 538 -30.41 7.60 18.58
N VAL A 539 -31.28 6.93 19.33
CA VAL A 539 -32.54 6.36 18.85
C VAL A 539 -33.74 6.95 19.61
N THR A 540 -34.95 6.84 19.05
CA THR A 540 -36.18 7.29 19.73
C THR A 540 -36.56 6.29 20.82
N ALA A 541 -36.83 6.78 22.04
CA ALA A 541 -37.36 5.93 23.11
C ALA A 541 -38.73 5.33 22.73
N GLY A 542 -38.96 4.09 23.15
CA GLY A 542 -40.07 3.24 22.73
C GLY A 542 -39.66 2.26 21.62
N ARG A 543 -40.58 2.00 20.69
CA ARG A 543 -40.41 1.03 19.60
C ARG A 543 -39.30 1.45 18.61
N THR A 544 -38.16 0.77 18.68
CA THR A 544 -37.00 0.92 17.79
C THR A 544 -36.79 -0.34 16.97
N THR A 545 -36.74 -0.22 15.63
CA THR A 545 -36.38 -1.34 14.76
C THR A 545 -34.88 -1.56 14.78
N VAL A 546 -34.47 -2.78 15.13
CA VAL A 546 -33.11 -3.29 14.99
C VAL A 546 -33.08 -4.28 13.83
N ALA A 547 -32.09 -4.19 12.96
CA ALA A 547 -31.99 -5.07 11.79
C ALA A 547 -30.54 -5.29 11.38
N GLY A 548 -30.32 -6.36 10.62
CA GLY A 548 -28.98 -6.74 10.17
C GLY A 548 -28.96 -7.98 9.29
N VAL A 549 -27.79 -8.60 9.21
CA VAL A 549 -27.54 -9.82 8.42
C VAL A 549 -26.98 -10.94 9.30
N ALA A 550 -27.22 -12.18 8.90
CA ALA A 550 -26.63 -13.39 9.49
C ALA A 550 -26.21 -14.35 8.38
N TRP A 551 -25.17 -15.15 8.60
CA TRP A 551 -24.64 -16.06 7.58
C TRP A 551 -23.99 -17.32 8.17
N ALA A 552 -24.17 -18.41 7.44
CA ALA A 552 -23.54 -19.70 7.65
C ALA A 552 -23.57 -20.44 6.31
N GLN A 553 -22.83 -19.95 5.32
CA GLN A 553 -22.91 -20.43 3.93
C GLN A 553 -22.79 -21.96 3.86
N HIS A 554 -23.56 -22.56 2.96
CA HIS A 554 -23.77 -24.00 2.80
C HIS A 554 -24.51 -24.71 3.94
N ARG A 555 -24.62 -24.12 5.14
CA ARG A 555 -25.47 -24.61 6.25
C ARG A 555 -26.83 -23.92 6.30
N GLY A 556 -26.89 -22.62 5.99
CA GLY A 556 -28.09 -21.78 6.12
C GLY A 556 -28.35 -21.30 7.55
N ILE A 557 -29.14 -20.23 7.70
CA ILE A 557 -29.51 -19.63 8.99
C ILE A 557 -30.97 -19.97 9.32
N ASP A 558 -31.19 -20.60 10.48
CA ASP A 558 -32.51 -21.02 10.97
C ASP A 558 -33.10 -20.06 12.00
N ALA A 559 -32.26 -19.49 12.88
CA ALA A 559 -32.66 -18.49 13.86
C ALA A 559 -31.68 -17.32 13.93
N VAL A 560 -32.22 -16.14 14.26
CA VAL A 560 -31.45 -15.01 14.78
C VAL A 560 -32.18 -14.52 16.02
N GLU A 561 -31.43 -14.28 17.08
CA GLU A 561 -31.96 -13.77 18.34
C GLU A 561 -31.20 -12.51 18.75
N VAL A 562 -31.92 -11.57 19.35
CA VAL A 562 -31.39 -10.31 19.86
C VAL A 562 -31.74 -10.18 21.34
N ARG A 563 -30.86 -9.58 22.15
CA ARG A 563 -31.14 -9.23 23.56
C ARG A 563 -30.75 -7.79 23.85
N VAL A 564 -31.38 -7.22 24.86
CA VAL A 564 -31.09 -5.88 25.40
C VAL A 564 -30.58 -6.03 26.83
N ASP A 565 -29.49 -5.33 27.17
CA ASP A 565 -28.91 -5.21 28.52
C ASP A 565 -28.69 -6.55 29.25
N GLY A 566 -28.24 -7.56 28.51
CA GLY A 566 -28.01 -8.91 29.04
C GLY A 566 -29.29 -9.68 29.40
N GLY A 567 -30.47 -9.14 29.09
CA GLY A 567 -31.76 -9.77 29.31
C GLY A 567 -32.05 -10.96 28.40
N ALA A 568 -33.32 -11.37 28.35
CA ALA A 568 -33.76 -12.52 27.57
C ALA A 568 -33.52 -12.33 26.05
N TRP A 569 -33.17 -13.44 25.39
CA TRP A 569 -33.10 -13.53 23.94
C TRP A 569 -34.51 -13.47 23.33
N GLN A 570 -34.65 -12.68 22.26
CA GLN A 570 -35.89 -12.44 21.53
C GLN A 570 -35.68 -12.84 20.07
N GLN A 571 -36.59 -13.66 19.53
CA GLN A 571 -36.51 -14.18 18.17
C GLN A 571 -36.76 -13.06 17.14
N ALA A 572 -35.80 -12.83 16.24
CA ALA A 572 -35.96 -11.91 15.13
C ALA A 572 -36.78 -12.51 13.98
N LYS A 573 -37.44 -11.63 13.22
CA LYS A 573 -38.08 -11.99 11.94
C LYS A 573 -36.99 -12.14 10.87
N LEU A 574 -36.94 -13.29 10.22
CA LEU A 574 -35.98 -13.57 9.16
C LEU A 574 -36.58 -13.30 7.77
N ALA A 575 -35.76 -12.78 6.85
CA ALA A 575 -36.08 -12.66 5.44
C ALA A 575 -36.16 -14.03 4.74
N GLN A 576 -36.64 -14.05 3.50
CA GLN A 576 -36.51 -15.21 2.60
C GLN A 576 -35.09 -15.27 2.02
N VAL A 577 -34.66 -16.43 1.51
CA VAL A 577 -33.39 -16.59 0.80
C VAL A 577 -33.58 -17.53 -0.40
N PRO A 578 -32.80 -17.38 -1.50
CA PRO A 578 -32.85 -18.30 -2.63
C PRO A 578 -32.19 -19.67 -2.33
N GLY A 579 -31.29 -19.73 -1.34
CA GLY A 579 -30.56 -20.94 -0.95
C GLY A 579 -29.68 -20.74 0.29
N PRO A 580 -28.92 -21.76 0.72
CA PRO A 580 -28.10 -21.72 1.94
C PRO A 580 -26.78 -20.97 1.79
N ASP A 581 -26.37 -20.61 0.57
CA ASP A 581 -25.08 -19.98 0.27
C ASP A 581 -25.09 -18.44 0.29
N THR A 582 -26.25 -17.83 0.56
CA THR A 582 -26.40 -16.38 0.79
C THR A 582 -26.53 -16.05 2.28
N TRP A 583 -26.16 -14.83 2.68
CA TRP A 583 -26.59 -14.26 3.94
C TRP A 583 -28.12 -14.15 4.02
N ARG A 584 -28.64 -13.95 5.23
CA ARG A 584 -30.06 -13.79 5.52
C ARG A 584 -30.25 -12.49 6.29
N GLN A 585 -31.01 -11.56 5.72
CA GLN A 585 -31.43 -10.36 6.45
C GLN A 585 -32.40 -10.74 7.57
N TRP A 586 -32.40 -9.97 8.65
CA TRP A 586 -33.30 -10.11 9.79
C TRP A 586 -33.69 -8.75 10.36
N SER A 587 -34.84 -8.69 11.04
CA SER A 587 -35.25 -7.52 11.83
C SER A 587 -36.07 -7.89 13.07
N LEU A 588 -36.01 -7.04 14.09
CA LEU A 588 -36.81 -7.12 15.30
C LEU A 588 -37.12 -5.70 15.79
N ASP A 589 -38.38 -5.46 16.16
CA ASP A 589 -38.74 -4.23 16.87
C ASP A 589 -38.57 -4.45 18.38
N LEU A 590 -37.70 -3.65 19.00
CA LEU A 590 -37.45 -3.64 20.43
C LEU A 590 -38.17 -2.45 21.08
N ASP A 591 -38.62 -2.61 22.32
CA ASP A 591 -39.12 -1.51 23.14
C ASP A 591 -37.98 -1.03 24.05
N LEU A 592 -37.40 0.13 23.73
CA LEU A 592 -36.25 0.69 24.45
C LEU A 592 -36.71 1.83 25.36
N THR A 593 -36.51 1.67 26.67
CA THR A 593 -36.75 2.76 27.62
C THR A 593 -35.84 3.96 27.34
N ARG A 594 -36.14 5.15 27.88
CA ARG A 594 -35.21 6.28 27.76
C ARG A 594 -33.95 6.01 28.57
N GLY A 595 -32.78 5.96 27.92
CA GLY A 595 -31.51 5.61 28.55
C GLY A 595 -30.45 5.10 27.57
N ARG A 596 -29.29 4.69 28.10
CA ARG A 596 -28.28 3.96 27.34
C ARG A 596 -28.62 2.47 27.38
N HIS A 597 -28.61 1.83 26.23
CA HIS A 597 -28.87 0.40 26.06
C HIS A 597 -27.73 -0.29 25.32
N THR A 598 -27.51 -1.56 25.65
CA THR A 598 -26.60 -2.47 24.94
C THR A 598 -27.43 -3.54 24.24
N ILE A 599 -27.14 -3.81 22.97
CA ILE A 599 -27.91 -4.72 22.12
C ILE A 599 -26.95 -5.75 21.53
N SER A 600 -27.12 -7.03 21.86
CA SER A 600 -26.33 -8.13 21.30
C SER A 600 -27.17 -8.98 20.35
N VAL A 601 -26.56 -9.50 19.27
CA VAL A 601 -27.16 -10.48 18.36
C VAL A 601 -26.40 -11.81 18.37
N ARG A 602 -27.12 -12.92 18.15
CA ARG A 602 -26.57 -14.24 17.80
C ARG A 602 -27.40 -14.90 16.70
N ALA A 603 -26.78 -15.81 15.94
CA ALA A 603 -27.47 -16.68 15.00
C ALA A 603 -27.32 -18.17 15.34
N THR A 604 -28.29 -18.97 14.90
CA THR A 604 -28.23 -20.44 14.88
C THR A 604 -28.39 -20.92 13.44
N ASP A 605 -27.49 -21.79 13.00
CA ASP A 605 -27.54 -22.40 11.67
C ASP A 605 -28.40 -23.68 11.63
N ALA A 606 -28.70 -24.17 10.42
CA ALA A 606 -29.56 -25.35 10.23
C ALA A 606 -28.94 -26.68 10.68
N THR A 607 -27.70 -26.69 11.22
CA THR A 607 -27.13 -27.85 11.92
C THR A 607 -27.45 -27.84 13.42
N GLY A 608 -28.11 -26.79 13.91
CA GLY A 608 -28.39 -26.55 15.32
C GLY A 608 -27.23 -25.88 16.07
N TYR A 609 -26.16 -25.45 15.38
CA TYR A 609 -25.06 -24.73 16.01
C TYR A 609 -25.42 -23.25 16.19
N THR A 610 -25.46 -22.82 17.46
CA THR A 610 -25.62 -21.41 17.85
C THR A 610 -24.25 -20.74 17.99
N GLN A 611 -24.12 -19.54 17.42
CA GLN A 611 -22.95 -18.67 17.51
C GLN A 611 -22.49 -18.52 18.97
N THR A 612 -21.23 -18.86 19.24
CA THR A 612 -20.63 -18.75 20.58
C THR A 612 -20.49 -17.30 21.05
N SER A 613 -20.59 -17.10 22.36
CA SER A 613 -20.24 -15.85 23.02
C SER A 613 -18.78 -15.73 23.43
N GLU A 614 -17.98 -16.76 23.18
CA GLU A 614 -16.53 -16.73 23.38
C GLU A 614 -15.88 -15.86 22.30
N GLU A 615 -15.23 -14.78 22.74
CA GLU A 615 -14.54 -13.84 21.85
C GLU A 615 -13.18 -14.40 21.43
N ALA A 616 -12.93 -14.44 20.12
CA ALA A 616 -11.64 -14.77 19.55
C ALA A 616 -11.34 -13.84 18.36
N PRO A 617 -10.09 -13.38 18.19
CA PRO A 617 -9.70 -12.53 17.08
C PRO A 617 -9.77 -13.28 15.73
N PRO A 618 -9.67 -12.58 14.60
CA PRO A 618 -9.70 -13.20 13.26
C PRO A 618 -8.69 -14.33 13.05
N ALA A 619 -7.48 -14.23 13.60
CA ALA A 619 -6.48 -15.29 13.49
C ALA A 619 -6.68 -16.36 14.59
N PRO A 620 -6.56 -17.66 14.28
CA PRO A 620 -6.04 -18.25 13.04
C PRO A 620 -7.10 -18.66 12.00
N ASP A 621 -8.39 -18.68 12.34
CA ASP A 621 -9.43 -19.37 11.56
C ASP A 621 -10.78 -18.63 11.45
N GLY A 622 -10.80 -17.34 11.76
CA GLY A 622 -11.97 -16.44 11.70
C GLY A 622 -12.49 -16.07 13.10
N ALA A 623 -12.96 -14.84 13.26
CA ALA A 623 -13.37 -14.32 14.56
C ALA A 623 -14.60 -15.04 15.16
N THR A 624 -14.71 -15.06 16.49
CA THR A 624 -15.89 -15.50 17.24
C THR A 624 -16.27 -14.48 18.31
N GLY A 625 -17.51 -14.55 18.81
CA GLY A 625 -18.11 -13.60 19.74
C GLY A 625 -19.49 -13.14 19.26
N LEU A 626 -20.14 -12.27 20.05
CA LEU A 626 -21.46 -11.70 19.73
C LEU A 626 -21.30 -10.25 19.30
N HIS A 627 -21.82 -9.87 18.13
CA HIS A 627 -21.84 -8.45 17.77
C HIS A 627 -22.77 -7.72 18.74
N THR A 628 -22.20 -6.77 19.47
CA THR A 628 -22.88 -5.98 20.48
C THR A 628 -22.63 -4.50 20.21
N ILE A 629 -23.70 -3.70 20.22
CA ILE A 629 -23.66 -2.25 20.04
C ILE A 629 -24.21 -1.55 21.29
N ALA A 630 -23.82 -0.30 21.52
CA ALA A 630 -24.40 0.60 22.50
C ALA A 630 -25.14 1.75 21.83
N VAL A 631 -26.37 2.02 22.26
CA VAL A 631 -27.21 3.13 21.74
C VAL A 631 -27.79 3.96 22.87
N THR A 632 -28.26 5.17 22.55
CA THR A 632 -28.94 6.05 23.52
C THR A 632 -30.37 6.34 23.06
N ALA A 633 -31.35 5.74 23.73
CA ALA A 633 -32.77 6.03 23.53
C ALA A 633 -33.16 7.35 24.21
N ARG A 634 -33.73 8.28 23.45
CA ARG A 634 -34.15 9.62 23.88
C ARG A 634 -35.66 9.80 23.82
#